data_AF-A0AAV0BMM3-F1
#
_entry.id   AF-A0AAV0BMM3-F1
#
_cell.length_a   1.000
_cell.length_b   1.000
_cell.length_c   1.000
_cell.angle_alpha   90.00
_cell.angle_beta   90.00
_cell.angle_gamma   90.00
#
_symmetry.space_group_name_H-M   'P 1'
#
loop_
_entity.id
_entity.type
_entity.pdbx_description
1 polymer ?
#
loop_
_entity_poly.entity_id
_entity_poly.type
_entity_poly.pdbx_seq_one_letter_code
_entity_poly.pdbx_strand_id
1 'polypeptide(L)'
;MMSRDDRTYQTEQPSLRSNPIEPVRSNVSRVRLLLTVSWLILAWVIVSDDYQSIIKSVSSTELRTTQPSELEEYLSRFLSVQLPDQAHTNQNVLTLNNSHNNQQIEPDEDDQNPVVHKEAASRAYRGWTSWSLQAFKKTGYGFYWLTEQHVKSQAKVLANEFLKFGYDRVNLDSGWQDQSLDEFGRQQLDRIRFPNGMEDLSSFLTHRGLKLGLYFLPGIDGRAVDNQMPVLNTEYTADQLIYCPPKKYYGNDIEQEKNKKNCTRPLANAFKAGYALNYSHPGSRMYLNSVVDQLYSWNVSLVKLDGNVPGSAFKLNTGQSCDTRQDILEWRRAIDERFENEWKYVGSRQKIWLAVSWEIPTRLGPILDLAVDSWRVAIDIEAYGDRMTTFDRVVRNTKKAAVWSSVEENREFSGFIDLDAVLVSDMSIEESRSMVTIWSMLGTPFYSGDDLTKLSKERKELLMNPEVLELQALTGQNPSRLHHFNVTKILQPPTRQISLENGDVERENYDEQGCETLKNRLKLVKESLGLEPSWSEKDDFYEYCNSIKKRRKFGLKLSKNNGTTSLSLDDQRKEEDSEVEDEWTRMVWVHESDESGEIYLAVVNAGHQEWFDIPIELEMSLKDLEVLSESTRSKRMNYRLRDVWRREDVGVISFDSKFKVQLNIHDCVLLKLSIQ
;
A
#
# COMPACT_ATOMS: atom_id res chain seq x y z
N MET A 1 27.58 -13.56 -41.31
CA MET A 1 28.58 -13.79 -42.36
C MET A 1 29.56 -12.63 -42.33
N MET A 2 30.85 -12.94 -42.31
CA MET A 2 31.99 -12.06 -41.98
C MET A 2 32.22 -10.92 -42.98
N SER A 3 32.74 -9.78 -42.52
CA SER A 3 34.08 -9.30 -42.87
C SER A 3 34.44 -8.00 -42.16
N ARG A 4 35.69 -7.93 -41.71
CA ARG A 4 36.39 -6.89 -40.94
C ARG A 4 36.62 -5.60 -41.75
N ASP A 5 36.80 -4.49 -41.04
CA ASP A 5 37.95 -3.59 -41.27
C ASP A 5 38.28 -2.75 -40.01
N ASP A 6 39.53 -2.86 -39.58
CA ASP A 6 40.21 -2.08 -38.54
C ASP A 6 40.63 -0.71 -39.09
N ARG A 7 40.39 0.38 -38.35
CA ARG A 7 41.27 1.57 -38.35
C ARG A 7 41.34 2.23 -36.98
N THR A 8 42.56 2.23 -36.46
CA THR A 8 43.08 2.96 -35.32
C THR A 8 43.08 4.47 -35.54
N TYR A 9 42.72 5.25 -34.53
CA TYR A 9 43.01 6.68 -34.44
C TYR A 9 43.69 6.98 -33.09
N GLN A 10 44.94 7.45 -33.17
CA GLN A 10 45.66 8.10 -32.08
C GLN A 10 45.14 9.52 -31.93
N THR A 11 44.98 9.98 -30.69
CA THR A 11 44.87 11.42 -30.37
C THR A 11 45.69 11.75 -29.12
N GLU A 12 46.37 12.88 -29.24
CA GLU A 12 47.47 13.41 -28.45
C GLU A 12 47.07 13.88 -27.04
N GLN A 13 48.02 13.76 -26.10
CA GLN A 13 47.99 14.42 -24.79
C GLN A 13 48.53 15.86 -24.89
N PRO A 14 48.00 16.79 -24.07
CA PRO A 14 48.75 17.96 -23.64
C PRO A 14 49.09 17.91 -22.15
N SER A 15 50.37 18.11 -21.87
CA SER A 15 51.01 18.32 -20.58
C SER A 15 50.55 19.61 -19.89
N LEU A 16 50.25 19.56 -18.58
CA LEU A 16 50.17 20.74 -17.72
C LEU A 16 51.07 20.62 -16.50
N ARG A 17 51.81 21.70 -16.26
CA ARG A 17 52.88 21.89 -15.30
C ARG A 17 52.36 21.96 -13.86
N SER A 18 53.15 21.40 -12.95
CA SER A 18 53.06 21.54 -11.50
C SER A 18 53.62 22.87 -11.02
N ASN A 19 52.97 23.48 -10.03
CA ASN A 19 53.56 24.41 -9.06
C ASN A 19 52.98 24.11 -7.66
N PRO A 20 53.78 24.20 -6.59
CA PRO A 20 53.40 23.73 -5.25
C PRO A 20 52.69 24.81 -4.44
N ILE A 21 51.72 24.42 -3.61
CA ILE A 21 51.08 25.28 -2.61
C ILE A 21 51.27 24.65 -1.22
N GLU A 22 51.77 25.46 -0.29
CA GLU A 22 52.04 25.15 1.13
C GLU A 22 50.76 24.82 1.93
N PRO A 23 50.88 24.08 3.06
CA PRO A 23 49.72 23.68 3.87
C PRO A 23 49.31 24.77 4.87
N VAL A 24 48.04 25.16 4.82
CA VAL A 24 47.39 25.96 5.86
C VAL A 24 47.05 25.07 7.05
N ARG A 25 47.65 25.36 8.21
CA ARG A 25 47.35 24.74 9.50
C ARG A 25 45.95 25.14 9.96
N SER A 26 45.08 24.17 10.25
CA SER A 26 43.81 24.39 10.97
C SER A 26 43.89 23.86 12.40
N ASN A 27 43.29 24.61 13.32
CA ASN A 27 43.26 24.38 14.77
C ASN A 27 42.51 23.08 15.15
N VAL A 28 43.25 21.97 15.25
CA VAL A 28 42.76 20.72 15.87
C VAL A 28 43.46 20.51 17.21
N SER A 29 43.09 21.28 18.23
CA SER A 29 43.65 21.09 19.58
C SER A 29 42.69 21.40 20.74
N ARG A 30 41.41 21.73 20.49
CA ARG A 30 40.42 21.95 21.57
C ARG A 30 39.23 21.00 21.59
N VAL A 31 39.02 20.18 20.56
CA VAL A 31 37.91 19.20 20.53
C VAL A 31 38.31 17.83 21.11
N ARG A 32 39.62 17.49 21.14
CA ARG A 32 40.11 16.22 21.73
C ARG A 32 40.11 16.19 23.26
N LEU A 33 40.04 17.33 23.94
CA LEU A 33 40.03 17.39 25.42
C LEU A 33 38.61 17.23 26.01
N LEU A 34 37.56 17.56 25.26
CA LEU A 34 36.17 17.42 25.72
C LEU A 34 35.65 15.98 25.54
N LEU A 35 36.09 15.27 24.49
CA LEU A 35 35.67 13.88 24.25
C LEU A 35 36.33 12.86 25.19
N THR A 36 37.49 13.18 25.77
CA THR A 36 38.18 12.30 26.72
C THR A 36 37.61 12.38 28.14
N VAL A 37 37.00 13.51 28.52
CA VAL A 37 36.36 13.68 29.84
C VAL A 37 34.98 13.02 29.89
N SER A 38 34.21 13.02 28.79
CA SER A 38 32.92 12.31 28.73
C SER A 38 33.06 10.78 28.75
N TRP A 39 34.16 10.23 28.25
CA TRP A 39 34.43 8.79 28.30
C TRP A 39 34.82 8.29 29.70
N LEU A 40 35.48 9.11 30.51
CA LEU A 40 35.84 8.77 31.89
C LEU A 40 34.63 8.79 32.84
N ILE A 41 33.62 9.60 32.55
CA ILE A 41 32.36 9.64 33.32
C ILE A 41 31.48 8.44 32.97
N LEU A 42 31.42 8.03 31.70
CA LEU A 42 30.68 6.83 31.28
C LEU A 42 31.31 5.54 31.83
N ALA A 43 32.65 5.49 31.89
CA ALA A 43 33.36 4.34 32.47
C ALA A 43 33.20 4.22 33.99
N TRP A 44 32.86 5.30 34.70
CA TRP A 44 32.59 5.26 36.14
C TRP A 44 31.18 4.78 36.47
N VAL A 45 30.19 5.06 35.61
CA VAL A 45 28.80 4.58 35.74
C VAL A 45 28.65 3.08 35.46
N ILE A 46 29.59 2.48 34.71
CA ILE A 46 29.56 1.04 34.36
C ILE A 46 30.20 0.15 35.45
N VAL A 47 30.85 0.73 36.48
CA VAL A 47 31.60 -0.03 37.51
C VAL A 47 31.07 0.22 38.94
N SER A 48 29.80 0.57 39.13
CA SER A 48 29.17 0.54 40.47
C SER A 48 28.25 -0.68 40.62
N ASP A 49 28.53 -1.50 41.63
CA ASP A 49 28.03 -2.86 41.92
C ASP A 49 26.51 -3.05 42.19
N ASP A 50 25.60 -2.33 41.53
CA ASP A 50 24.14 -2.45 41.80
C ASP A 50 23.29 -3.03 40.65
N TYR A 51 23.88 -3.50 39.55
CA TYR A 51 23.11 -4.07 38.44
C TYR A 51 22.85 -5.59 38.56
N GLN A 52 23.59 -6.30 39.42
CA GLN A 52 23.50 -7.76 39.57
C GLN A 52 22.52 -8.23 40.66
N SER A 53 21.95 -7.32 41.47
CA SER A 53 20.96 -7.67 42.50
C SER A 53 19.51 -7.70 41.99
N ILE A 54 19.22 -7.02 40.87
CA ILE A 54 17.86 -6.89 40.32
C ILE A 54 17.44 -8.10 39.47
N ILE A 55 18.39 -8.87 38.91
CA ILE A 55 18.08 -10.05 38.06
C ILE A 55 17.76 -11.32 38.89
N LYS A 56 17.92 -11.30 40.23
CA LYS A 56 17.75 -12.49 41.07
C LYS A 56 16.37 -12.69 41.74
N SER A 57 15.36 -11.84 41.48
CA SER A 57 14.04 -11.99 42.14
C SER A 57 12.85 -12.27 41.22
N VAL A 58 13.05 -12.71 39.98
CA VAL A 58 11.92 -13.21 39.15
C VAL A 58 12.20 -14.65 38.75
N SER A 59 11.98 -15.56 39.68
CA SER A 59 11.90 -16.99 39.38
C SER A 59 10.59 -17.29 38.65
N SER A 60 10.72 -18.06 37.58
CA SER A 60 9.67 -18.66 36.77
C SER A 60 8.62 -19.42 37.60
N THR A 61 7.53 -18.78 38.07
CA THR A 61 6.27 -19.50 38.41
C THR A 61 4.99 -18.67 38.57
N GLU A 62 4.94 -17.37 38.29
CA GLU A 62 3.69 -16.58 38.43
C GLU A 62 3.45 -15.66 37.22
N LEU A 63 3.00 -16.26 36.12
CA LEU A 63 2.29 -15.55 35.03
C LEU A 63 1.16 -16.46 34.52
N ARG A 64 0.26 -16.82 35.45
CA ARG A 64 -1.10 -17.21 35.12
C ARG A 64 -2.00 -16.38 36.01
N THR A 65 -2.94 -15.69 35.36
CA THR A 65 -4.02 -14.85 35.91
C THR A 65 -3.60 -13.52 36.54
N THR A 66 -3.65 -12.44 35.75
CA THR A 66 -3.90 -11.08 36.24
C THR A 66 -4.79 -10.31 35.25
N GLN A 67 -5.76 -9.56 35.80
CA GLN A 67 -6.76 -8.80 35.05
C GLN A 67 -6.22 -7.44 34.54
N PRO A 68 -6.91 -6.78 33.59
CA PRO A 68 -6.42 -5.57 32.91
C PRO A 68 -6.08 -4.37 33.83
N SER A 69 -6.61 -4.30 35.04
CA SER A 69 -6.45 -3.15 35.94
C SER A 69 -5.09 -3.05 36.64
N GLU A 70 -4.28 -4.12 36.69
CA GLU A 70 -2.95 -4.08 37.33
C GLU A 70 -1.82 -3.68 36.34
N LEU A 71 -2.09 -3.70 35.03
CA LEU A 71 -1.13 -3.28 34.01
C LEU A 71 -0.95 -1.74 33.97
N GLU A 72 -2.02 -0.99 34.27
CA GLU A 72 -1.98 0.48 34.32
C GLU A 72 -1.19 1.01 35.52
N GLU A 73 -1.28 0.37 36.69
CA GLU A 73 -0.50 0.75 37.86
C GLU A 73 1.01 0.51 37.63
N TYR A 74 1.36 -0.57 36.91
CA TYR A 74 2.75 -0.89 36.55
C TYR A 74 3.35 0.11 35.54
N LEU A 75 2.56 0.60 34.58
CA LEU A 75 2.99 1.61 33.61
C LEU A 75 3.14 3.01 34.24
N SER A 76 2.30 3.35 35.22
CA SER A 76 2.40 4.65 35.93
C SER A 76 3.70 4.80 36.76
N ARG A 77 4.23 3.69 37.29
CA ARG A 77 5.50 3.66 38.04
C ARG A 77 6.74 3.71 37.15
N PHE A 78 6.64 3.34 35.88
CA PHE A 78 7.75 3.38 34.93
C PHE A 78 7.96 4.77 34.31
N LEU A 79 6.92 5.62 34.30
CA LEU A 79 6.96 6.98 33.74
C LEU A 79 7.36 8.08 34.74
N SER A 80 7.61 7.73 36.01
CA SER A 80 8.00 8.67 37.06
C SER A 80 9.45 8.47 37.52
N VAL A 81 10.41 8.71 36.62
CA VAL A 81 11.81 8.93 36.99
C VAL A 81 12.15 10.40 36.71
N GLN A 82 12.03 11.23 37.75
CA GLN A 82 12.54 12.60 37.76
C GLN A 82 14.07 12.58 37.84
N LEU A 83 14.73 13.32 36.94
CA LEU A 83 16.14 13.70 37.10
C LEU A 83 16.24 14.87 38.11
N PRO A 84 17.26 14.91 38.98
CA PRO A 84 17.31 15.88 40.06
C PRO A 84 17.76 17.28 39.62
N ASP A 85 17.10 18.28 40.18
CA ASP A 85 17.41 19.71 40.15
C ASP A 85 18.84 20.01 40.64
N GLN A 86 19.59 20.78 39.85
CA GLN A 86 20.73 21.58 40.32
C GLN A 86 20.62 22.97 39.70
N ALA A 87 19.99 23.89 40.42
CA ALA A 87 20.15 25.33 40.19
C ALA A 87 21.42 25.81 40.90
N HIS A 88 22.23 26.65 40.23
CA HIS A 88 22.69 27.94 40.77
C HIS A 88 23.47 28.78 39.73
N THR A 89 22.97 30.01 39.55
CA THR A 89 23.68 31.28 39.28
C THR A 89 24.47 31.45 37.97
N ASN A 90 23.95 32.25 37.04
CA ASN A 90 24.27 33.69 37.01
C ASN A 90 23.40 34.45 36.00
N GLN A 91 22.73 35.47 36.51
CA GLN A 91 22.12 36.54 35.74
C GLN A 91 23.21 37.36 35.05
N ASN A 92 23.01 37.72 33.79
CA ASN A 92 23.33 39.06 33.34
C ASN A 92 22.33 39.54 32.30
N VAL A 93 21.73 40.65 32.68
CA VAL A 93 20.70 41.45 32.03
C VAL A 93 21.30 42.20 30.85
N LEU A 94 20.64 42.16 29.69
CA LEU A 94 20.59 43.28 28.76
C LEU A 94 19.16 43.41 28.23
N THR A 95 18.41 44.31 28.85
CA THR A 95 17.15 44.85 28.37
C THR A 95 17.40 45.86 27.26
N LEU A 96 16.56 45.85 26.22
CA LEU A 96 16.07 47.08 25.59
C LEU A 96 14.68 46.84 24.96
N ASN A 97 13.80 47.78 25.29
CA ASN A 97 12.34 47.78 25.18
C ASN A 97 11.79 47.85 23.76
N ASN A 98 10.55 47.38 23.60
CA ASN A 98 9.39 48.14 23.10
C ASN A 98 8.12 47.31 23.40
N SER A 99 7.44 47.55 24.52
CA SER A 99 6.29 48.46 24.69
C SER A 99 5.12 48.19 23.73
N HIS A 100 4.11 47.44 24.18
CA HIS A 100 2.78 47.99 24.44
C HIS A 100 1.94 47.09 25.38
N ASN A 101 1.28 47.75 26.32
CA ASN A 101 0.39 47.21 27.36
C ASN A 101 -0.82 46.50 26.72
N ASN A 102 -1.29 45.33 27.16
CA ASN A 102 -1.72 44.81 28.47
C ASN A 102 -3.19 45.14 28.82
N GLN A 103 -4.00 44.07 28.98
CA GLN A 103 -5.20 43.86 29.81
C GLN A 103 -6.40 43.27 29.04
N GLN A 104 -7.15 42.29 29.52
CA GLN A 104 -7.08 41.31 30.62
C GLN A 104 -8.29 40.39 30.38
N ILE A 105 -8.14 39.07 30.30
CA ILE A 105 -9.25 38.11 30.53
C ILE A 105 -8.66 36.92 31.30
N GLU A 106 -9.25 36.63 32.45
CA GLU A 106 -8.95 35.49 33.35
C GLU A 106 -9.36 34.14 32.72
N PRO A 107 -8.78 33.00 33.16
CA PRO A 107 -8.98 31.71 32.52
C PRO A 107 -10.26 31.02 33.02
N ASP A 108 -11.11 30.58 32.09
CA ASP A 108 -12.13 29.56 32.37
C ASP A 108 -11.45 28.18 32.36
N GLU A 109 -11.56 27.49 33.50
CA GLU A 109 -11.21 26.09 33.68
C GLU A 109 -12.28 25.20 33.04
N ASP A 110 -12.16 24.89 31.74
CA ASP A 110 -12.70 23.66 31.17
C ASP A 110 -12.15 23.41 29.74
N ASP A 111 -10.92 22.90 29.63
CA ASP A 111 -10.46 22.27 28.39
C ASP A 111 -9.39 21.21 28.65
N GLN A 112 -9.83 20.06 29.17
CA GLN A 112 -9.07 18.81 29.08
C GLN A 112 -9.57 17.99 27.89
N ASN A 113 -9.16 18.39 26.68
CA ASN A 113 -8.84 17.45 25.61
C ASN A 113 -8.10 18.20 24.49
N PRO A 114 -6.81 17.91 24.22
CA PRO A 114 -6.20 18.42 23.01
C PRO A 114 -6.83 17.69 21.82
N VAL A 115 -7.88 18.29 21.25
CA VAL A 115 -8.30 18.00 19.88
C VAL A 115 -7.12 18.38 19.00
N VAL A 116 -6.32 17.38 18.67
CA VAL A 116 -5.28 17.48 17.66
C VAL A 116 -5.98 17.83 16.36
N HIS A 117 -5.96 19.11 15.99
CA HIS A 117 -6.27 19.57 14.65
C HIS A 117 -5.23 18.96 13.71
N LYS A 118 -5.54 17.76 13.22
CA LYS A 118 -4.78 17.00 12.25
C LYS A 118 -4.76 17.83 10.97
N GLU A 119 -3.61 18.45 10.64
CA GLU A 119 -3.43 19.30 9.45
C GLU A 119 -4.07 18.66 8.22
N ALA A 120 -4.97 19.41 7.58
CA ALA A 120 -5.78 19.00 6.44
C ALA A 120 -5.14 19.33 5.08
N ALA A 121 -3.88 19.76 5.06
CA ALA A 121 -3.17 20.07 3.81
C ALA A 121 -2.30 18.88 3.36
N SER A 122 -2.77 18.22 2.29
CA SER A 122 -2.16 17.12 1.49
C SER A 122 -2.42 15.66 1.94
N ARG A 123 -3.69 15.29 2.16
CA ARG A 123 -4.09 13.88 2.36
C ARG A 123 -4.26 13.03 1.09
N ALA A 124 -4.08 13.59 -0.11
CA ALA A 124 -4.13 12.83 -1.35
C ALA A 124 -2.72 12.60 -1.92
N TYR A 125 -2.32 11.35 -2.11
CA TYR A 125 -1.10 11.02 -2.85
C TYR A 125 -1.36 11.19 -4.35
N ARG A 126 -0.61 12.06 -5.04
CA ARG A 126 -0.74 12.25 -6.50
C ARG A 126 0.60 12.36 -7.21
N GLY A 127 0.71 11.82 -8.41
CA GLY A 127 1.96 11.91 -9.14
C GLY A 127 2.02 11.15 -10.46
N TRP A 128 3.21 10.62 -10.76
CA TRP A 128 3.49 9.83 -11.94
C TRP A 128 4.40 8.64 -11.60
N THR A 129 4.22 7.51 -12.27
CA THR A 129 5.05 6.30 -12.12
C THR A 129 5.58 5.79 -13.47
N SER A 130 6.76 5.19 -13.49
CA SER A 130 7.41 4.75 -14.73
C SER A 130 6.96 3.38 -15.25
N TRP A 131 6.33 2.53 -14.42
CA TRP A 131 6.08 1.12 -14.76
C TRP A 131 5.29 0.93 -16.04
N SER A 132 4.21 1.68 -16.24
CA SER A 132 3.31 1.43 -17.37
C SER A 132 4.01 1.66 -18.71
N LEU A 133 4.90 2.64 -18.80
CA LEU A 133 5.74 2.88 -19.99
C LEU A 133 6.85 1.81 -20.18
N GLN A 134 7.24 1.12 -19.11
CA GLN A 134 8.14 -0.03 -19.19
C GLN A 134 7.41 -1.31 -19.62
N ALA A 135 6.16 -1.48 -19.19
CA ALA A 135 5.32 -2.63 -19.54
C ALA A 135 4.76 -2.55 -20.97
N PHE A 136 4.52 -1.32 -21.46
CA PHE A 136 3.96 -1.05 -22.78
C PHE A 136 4.86 -1.56 -23.92
N LYS A 137 4.28 -2.26 -24.89
CA LYS A 137 5.02 -2.94 -25.99
C LYS A 137 5.05 -2.16 -27.30
N LYS A 138 4.36 -1.02 -27.38
CA LYS A 138 4.40 -0.16 -28.56
C LYS A 138 5.83 0.33 -28.83
N THR A 139 6.14 0.52 -30.11
CA THR A 139 7.46 0.99 -30.55
C THR A 139 7.93 2.23 -29.79
N GLY A 140 9.15 2.17 -29.27
CA GLY A 140 9.77 3.24 -28.48
C GLY A 140 9.58 3.11 -26.96
N TYR A 141 8.86 2.08 -26.48
CA TYR A 141 8.66 1.75 -25.08
C TYR A 141 9.22 0.37 -24.72
N GLY A 142 9.17 -0.01 -23.44
CA GLY A 142 9.65 -1.29 -22.94
C GLY A 142 10.53 -1.15 -21.70
N PHE A 143 11.02 -2.28 -21.16
CA PHE A 143 11.70 -2.31 -19.84
C PHE A 143 12.85 -1.28 -19.72
N TYR A 144 13.63 -1.10 -20.78
CA TYR A 144 14.75 -0.14 -20.82
C TYR A 144 14.36 1.31 -21.15
N TRP A 145 13.06 1.60 -21.24
CA TRP A 145 12.56 2.97 -21.40
C TRP A 145 12.94 3.85 -20.20
N LEU A 146 13.09 3.27 -19.01
CA LEU A 146 13.46 3.99 -17.80
C LEU A 146 14.91 4.54 -17.90
N THR A 147 15.03 5.82 -18.27
CA THR A 147 16.28 6.59 -18.35
C THR A 147 16.10 7.98 -17.72
N GLU A 148 17.19 8.61 -17.33
CA GLU A 148 17.18 9.96 -16.74
C GLU A 148 16.52 11.00 -17.65
N GLN A 149 16.82 10.97 -18.95
CA GLN A 149 16.24 11.90 -19.91
C GLN A 149 14.72 11.75 -19.99
N HIS A 150 14.22 10.51 -20.02
CA HIS A 150 12.79 10.25 -20.08
C HIS A 150 12.10 10.68 -18.79
N VAL A 151 12.63 10.32 -17.62
CA VAL A 151 12.10 10.73 -16.31
C VAL A 151 12.06 12.26 -16.19
N LYS A 152 13.15 12.96 -16.53
CA LYS A 152 13.19 14.42 -16.51
C LYS A 152 12.20 15.06 -17.48
N SER A 153 11.87 14.40 -18.59
CA SER A 153 10.88 14.89 -19.54
C SER A 153 9.46 14.79 -18.97
N GLN A 154 9.11 13.67 -18.34
CA GLN A 154 7.82 13.52 -17.64
C GLN A 154 7.71 14.49 -16.47
N ALA A 155 8.76 14.61 -15.66
CA ALA A 155 8.81 15.52 -14.52
C ALA A 155 8.64 17.00 -14.92
N LYS A 156 9.15 17.43 -16.08
CA LYS A 156 8.90 18.80 -16.59
C LYS A 156 7.42 19.04 -16.86
N VAL A 157 6.73 18.09 -17.50
CA VAL A 157 5.28 18.21 -17.76
C VAL A 157 4.51 18.20 -16.45
N LEU A 158 4.85 17.29 -15.54
CA LEU A 158 4.23 17.20 -14.22
C LEU A 158 4.34 18.52 -13.45
N ALA A 159 5.56 19.09 -13.37
CA ALA A 159 5.81 20.36 -12.70
C ALA A 159 5.07 21.54 -13.34
N ASN A 160 5.07 21.62 -14.67
CA ASN A 160 4.52 22.77 -15.39
C ASN A 160 2.99 22.77 -15.46
N GLU A 161 2.37 21.59 -15.55
CA GLU A 161 0.95 21.47 -15.87
C GLU A 161 0.13 20.87 -14.72
N PHE A 162 0.68 19.91 -13.98
CA PHE A 162 -0.06 19.11 -12.99
C PHE A 162 0.19 19.54 -11.54
N LEU A 163 1.33 20.16 -11.23
CA LEU A 163 1.73 20.49 -9.85
C LEU A 163 0.69 21.35 -9.11
N LYS A 164 0.05 22.30 -9.81
CA LYS A 164 -1.03 23.14 -9.25
C LYS A 164 -2.27 22.37 -8.81
N PHE A 165 -2.40 21.12 -9.26
CA PHE A 165 -3.47 20.19 -8.88
C PHE A 165 -3.00 19.15 -7.84
N GLY A 166 -1.81 19.34 -7.26
CA GLY A 166 -1.26 18.51 -6.19
C GLY A 166 -0.43 17.32 -6.66
N TYR A 167 -0.14 17.19 -7.95
CA TYR A 167 0.74 16.13 -8.46
C TYR A 167 2.20 16.50 -8.21
N ASP A 168 2.77 15.98 -7.12
CA ASP A 168 4.12 16.31 -6.68
C ASP A 168 5.06 15.09 -6.61
N ARG A 169 4.60 13.88 -6.95
CA ARG A 169 5.40 12.66 -6.87
C ARG A 169 5.87 12.15 -8.23
N VAL A 170 7.13 11.73 -8.31
CA VAL A 170 7.72 11.00 -9.44
C VAL A 170 8.30 9.71 -8.90
N ASN A 171 7.65 8.58 -9.20
CA ASN A 171 8.07 7.26 -8.78
C ASN A 171 8.87 6.55 -9.88
N LEU A 172 10.08 6.10 -9.56
CA LEU A 172 10.81 5.17 -10.40
C LEU A 172 10.44 3.75 -9.97
N ASP A 173 9.69 3.07 -10.82
CA ASP A 173 9.28 1.70 -10.58
C ASP A 173 10.45 0.72 -10.86
N SER A 174 10.16 -0.58 -10.87
CA SER A 174 11.15 -1.66 -10.98
C SER A 174 12.21 -1.41 -12.06
N GLY A 175 13.45 -1.72 -11.72
CA GLY A 175 14.58 -1.61 -12.64
C GLY A 175 15.24 -0.24 -12.65
N TRP A 176 15.20 0.57 -11.58
CA TRP A 176 16.08 1.74 -11.45
C TRP A 176 17.48 1.37 -10.94
N GLN A 177 17.64 0.16 -10.38
CA GLN A 177 18.84 -0.31 -9.72
C GLN A 177 20.00 -0.60 -10.68
N ASP A 178 21.22 -0.27 -10.25
CA ASP A 178 22.48 -0.63 -10.90
C ASP A 178 22.82 -2.12 -10.72
N GLN A 179 23.65 -2.64 -11.62
CA GLN A 179 24.22 -3.98 -11.48
C GLN A 179 25.20 -4.11 -10.30
N SER A 180 25.74 -2.99 -9.83
CA SER A 180 26.61 -2.90 -8.67
C SER A 180 25.83 -2.40 -7.44
N LEU A 181 26.22 -2.89 -6.26
CA LEU A 181 25.82 -2.32 -4.98
C LEU A 181 26.87 -1.30 -4.53
N ASP A 182 26.54 -0.48 -3.53
CA ASP A 182 27.57 0.26 -2.81
C ASP A 182 28.40 -0.68 -1.91
N GLU A 183 29.43 -0.11 -1.28
CA GLU A 183 30.35 -0.84 -0.40
C GLU A 183 29.69 -1.46 0.84
N PHE A 184 28.42 -1.11 1.13
CA PHE A 184 27.63 -1.65 2.23
C PHE A 184 26.49 -2.57 1.77
N GLY A 185 26.53 -3.00 0.49
CA GLY A 185 25.53 -3.90 -0.07
C GLY A 185 24.17 -3.25 -0.34
N ARG A 186 24.08 -1.93 -0.44
CA ARG A 186 22.82 -1.21 -0.72
C ARG A 186 22.70 -0.91 -2.22
N GLN A 187 21.46 -0.95 -2.72
CA GLN A 187 21.15 -0.72 -4.14
C GLN A 187 21.48 0.72 -4.55
N GLN A 188 22.08 0.90 -5.72
CA GLN A 188 22.43 2.20 -6.29
C GLN A 188 21.61 2.48 -7.57
N LEU A 189 21.50 3.74 -7.98
CA LEU A 189 20.88 4.11 -9.26
C LEU A 189 21.75 3.64 -10.44
N ASP A 190 21.12 3.07 -11.47
CA ASP A 190 21.80 2.60 -12.68
C ASP A 190 22.60 3.70 -13.36
N ARG A 191 23.93 3.56 -13.36
CA ARG A 191 24.88 4.57 -13.81
C ARG A 191 24.89 4.75 -15.34
N ILE A 192 24.42 3.76 -16.08
CA ILE A 192 24.37 3.82 -17.55
C ILE A 192 23.11 4.58 -17.98
N ARG A 193 21.97 4.30 -17.34
CA ARG A 193 20.68 4.94 -17.66
C ARG A 193 20.48 6.28 -16.95
N PHE A 194 21.22 6.52 -15.86
CA PHE A 194 21.25 7.76 -15.10
C PHE A 194 22.70 8.26 -14.91
N PRO A 195 23.34 8.75 -16.00
CA PRO A 195 24.76 9.12 -15.98
C PRO A 195 25.09 10.27 -15.01
N ASN A 196 24.13 11.14 -14.66
CA ASN A 196 24.38 12.20 -13.68
C ASN A 196 24.15 11.77 -12.22
N GLY A 197 23.65 10.55 -12.01
CA GLY A 197 23.46 9.96 -10.68
C GLY A 197 22.26 10.50 -9.90
N MET A 198 22.10 9.96 -8.69
CA MET A 198 20.93 10.19 -7.85
C MET A 198 20.83 11.63 -7.32
N GLU A 199 21.96 12.25 -6.97
CA GLU A 199 21.99 13.61 -6.45
C GLU A 199 21.47 14.62 -7.48
N ASP A 200 21.87 14.49 -8.75
CA ASP A 200 21.40 15.35 -9.82
C ASP A 200 19.91 15.13 -10.12
N LEU A 201 19.44 13.88 -10.18
CA LEU A 201 18.02 13.60 -10.37
C LEU A 201 17.17 14.17 -9.22
N SER A 202 17.58 13.90 -7.98
CA SER A 202 16.89 14.40 -6.78
C SER A 202 16.86 15.93 -6.73
N SER A 203 18.00 16.56 -7.05
CA SER A 203 18.09 18.03 -7.15
C SER A 203 17.19 18.57 -8.25
N PHE A 204 17.18 17.92 -9.43
CA PHE A 204 16.34 18.33 -10.56
C PHE A 204 14.84 18.33 -10.22
N LEU A 205 14.39 17.30 -9.49
CA LEU A 205 13.00 17.18 -9.02
C LEU A 205 12.69 18.21 -7.93
N THR A 206 13.57 18.34 -6.93
CA THR A 206 13.39 19.25 -5.80
C THR A 206 13.28 20.71 -6.25
N HIS A 207 14.12 21.17 -7.19
CA HIS A 207 14.03 22.53 -7.76
C HIS A 207 12.71 22.81 -8.50
N ARG A 208 11.90 21.78 -8.76
CA ARG A 208 10.58 21.87 -9.41
C ARG A 208 9.42 21.60 -8.45
N GLY A 209 9.69 21.50 -7.15
CA GLY A 209 8.68 21.15 -6.15
C GLY A 209 8.19 19.70 -6.26
N LEU A 210 8.96 18.83 -6.94
CA LEU A 210 8.64 17.41 -7.08
C LEU A 210 9.46 16.56 -6.11
N LYS A 211 8.93 15.40 -5.76
CA LYS A 211 9.49 14.47 -4.80
C LYS A 211 9.69 13.10 -5.43
N LEU A 212 10.80 12.46 -5.09
CA LEU A 212 11.18 11.15 -5.64
C LEU A 212 10.49 10.02 -4.86
N GLY A 213 10.07 8.98 -5.58
CA GLY A 213 9.66 7.68 -5.03
C GLY A 213 10.48 6.55 -5.68
N LEU A 214 10.72 5.46 -4.94
CA LEU A 214 11.49 4.32 -5.43
C LEU A 214 10.83 2.98 -5.12
N TYR A 215 10.95 2.05 -6.07
CA TYR A 215 10.55 0.65 -5.94
C TYR A 215 11.58 -0.19 -5.18
N PHE A 216 11.12 -1.08 -4.30
CA PHE A 216 11.95 -2.03 -3.56
C PHE A 216 11.26 -3.41 -3.44
N LEU A 217 12.05 -4.42 -3.10
CA LEU A 217 11.57 -5.75 -2.73
C LEU A 217 11.84 -6.02 -1.24
N PRO A 218 10.97 -6.74 -0.53
CA PRO A 218 11.25 -7.26 0.81
C PRO A 218 12.49 -8.17 0.83
N GLY A 219 13.23 -8.13 1.94
CA GLY A 219 14.48 -8.85 2.15
C GLY A 219 15.74 -8.07 1.78
N ILE A 220 16.85 -8.80 1.62
CA ILE A 220 18.18 -8.29 1.28
C ILE A 220 18.63 -8.78 -0.10
N ASP A 221 19.32 -7.94 -0.85
CA ASP A 221 19.80 -8.25 -2.19
C ASP A 221 20.74 -9.47 -2.18
N GLY A 222 20.50 -10.40 -3.10
CA GLY A 222 21.29 -11.64 -3.18
C GLY A 222 22.78 -11.38 -3.39
N ARG A 223 23.12 -10.33 -4.15
CA ARG A 223 24.52 -9.95 -4.40
C ARG A 223 25.22 -9.51 -3.12
N ALA A 224 24.52 -8.86 -2.19
CA ALA A 224 25.11 -8.46 -0.92
C ALA A 224 25.47 -9.69 -0.08
N VAL A 225 24.55 -10.64 0.01
CA VAL A 225 24.71 -11.90 0.76
C VAL A 225 25.80 -12.76 0.14
N ASP A 226 25.73 -13.01 -1.17
CA ASP A 226 26.63 -13.93 -1.86
C ASP A 226 28.10 -13.43 -1.80
N ASN A 227 28.30 -12.10 -1.77
CA ASN A 227 29.61 -11.47 -1.66
C ASN A 227 30.00 -11.06 -0.21
N GLN A 228 29.20 -11.41 0.79
CA GLN A 228 29.47 -11.13 2.21
C GLN A 228 29.75 -9.65 2.47
N MET A 229 28.97 -8.78 1.82
CA MET A 229 29.18 -7.33 1.89
C MET A 229 29.07 -6.82 3.34
N PRO A 230 29.93 -5.90 3.78
CA PRO A 230 29.85 -5.27 5.09
C PRO A 230 28.51 -4.57 5.30
N VAL A 231 28.00 -4.56 6.53
CA VAL A 231 26.80 -3.81 6.90
C VAL A 231 27.24 -2.54 7.61
N LEU A 232 26.79 -1.39 7.10
CA LEU A 232 27.23 -0.06 7.56
C LEU A 232 27.15 0.08 9.09
N ASN A 233 28.24 0.57 9.70
CA ASN A 233 28.37 0.79 11.14
C ASN A 233 28.18 -0.47 12.00
N THR A 234 28.55 -1.64 11.46
CA THR A 234 28.55 -2.90 12.20
C THR A 234 29.79 -3.73 11.90
N GLU A 235 30.04 -4.73 12.74
CA GLU A 235 31.01 -5.80 12.47
C GLU A 235 30.39 -6.94 11.61
N TYR A 236 29.13 -6.79 11.20
CA TYR A 236 28.38 -7.84 10.52
C TYR A 236 28.54 -7.77 8.99
N THR A 237 28.32 -8.92 8.36
CA THR A 237 28.22 -9.05 6.89
C THR A 237 26.82 -9.52 6.50
N ALA A 238 26.39 -9.18 5.29
CA ALA A 238 25.04 -9.47 4.79
C ALA A 238 24.63 -10.95 4.90
N ASP A 239 25.57 -11.89 4.72
CA ASP A 239 25.32 -13.34 4.84
C ASP A 239 25.01 -13.81 6.27
N GLN A 240 25.29 -13.00 7.29
CA GLN A 240 24.96 -13.29 8.69
C GLN A 240 23.52 -12.89 9.04
N LEU A 241 22.94 -11.97 8.26
CA LEU A 241 21.65 -11.36 8.56
C LEU A 241 20.45 -12.21 8.16
N ILE A 242 20.66 -13.28 7.38
CA ILE A 242 19.59 -14.08 6.79
C ILE A 242 19.20 -15.25 7.69
N TYR A 243 18.04 -15.84 7.43
CA TYR A 243 17.72 -17.15 7.99
C TYR A 243 18.71 -18.21 7.49
N CYS A 244 19.10 -19.12 8.39
CA CYS A 244 20.09 -20.17 8.12
C CYS A 244 21.39 -19.64 7.46
N PRO A 245 22.20 -18.80 8.13
CA PRO A 245 23.45 -18.29 7.56
C PRO A 245 24.45 -19.41 7.18
N PRO A 246 25.57 -19.12 6.46
CA PRO A 246 26.56 -20.14 6.10
C PRO A 246 27.21 -20.88 7.28
N LYS A 247 27.71 -22.10 7.03
CA LYS A 247 28.23 -23.04 8.04
C LYS A 247 29.27 -22.44 9.01
N LYS A 248 30.08 -21.49 8.54
CA LYS A 248 31.20 -20.90 9.30
C LYS A 248 30.77 -20.16 10.57
N TYR A 249 29.48 -19.85 10.75
CA TYR A 249 28.99 -19.08 11.89
C TYR A 249 28.39 -19.91 13.04
N TYR A 250 28.28 -21.24 12.90
CA TYR A 250 27.60 -22.09 13.90
C TYR A 250 28.52 -22.69 14.97
N GLY A 251 29.79 -22.28 15.03
CA GLY A 251 30.78 -22.84 15.96
C GLY A 251 30.89 -24.38 15.90
N ASN A 252 31.45 -24.97 16.96
CA ASN A 252 31.49 -26.43 17.16
C ASN A 252 30.30 -26.94 17.98
N ASP A 253 29.20 -26.19 18.01
CA ASP A 253 28.04 -26.51 18.83
C ASP A 253 27.21 -27.61 18.15
N ILE A 254 27.23 -28.80 18.76
CA ILE A 254 26.57 -30.02 18.28
C ILE A 254 25.05 -29.81 18.14
N GLU A 255 24.46 -28.91 18.96
CA GLU A 255 23.04 -28.59 18.91
C GLU A 255 22.69 -27.70 17.72
N GLN A 256 23.56 -26.74 17.39
CA GLN A 256 23.43 -25.91 16.18
C GLN A 256 23.65 -26.70 14.89
N GLU A 257 24.57 -27.67 14.89
CA GLU A 257 24.75 -28.59 13.75
C GLU A 257 23.55 -29.52 13.52
N LYS A 258 22.85 -29.94 14.58
CA LYS A 258 21.60 -30.71 14.47
C LYS A 258 20.46 -29.84 13.94
N ASN A 259 20.29 -28.62 14.47
CA ASN A 259 19.28 -27.66 14.02
C ASN A 259 19.44 -27.27 12.54
N LYS A 260 20.68 -27.26 12.05
CA LYS A 260 21.03 -27.02 10.65
C LYS A 260 20.57 -28.08 9.66
N LYS A 261 20.53 -29.37 10.04
CA LYS A 261 19.99 -30.42 9.15
C LYS A 261 18.51 -30.20 8.83
N ASN A 262 17.81 -29.44 9.69
CA ASN A 262 16.41 -29.08 9.55
C ASN A 262 16.20 -27.58 9.25
N CYS A 263 17.27 -26.81 9.02
CA CYS A 263 17.17 -25.37 8.80
C CYS A 263 16.75 -25.09 7.36
N THR A 264 15.58 -24.48 7.19
CA THR A 264 15.01 -24.13 5.88
C THR A 264 15.03 -22.62 5.71
N ARG A 265 15.56 -22.12 4.59
CA ARG A 265 15.50 -20.69 4.28
C ARG A 265 14.13 -20.34 3.68
N PRO A 266 13.37 -19.41 4.29
CA PRO A 266 12.20 -18.85 3.64
C PRO A 266 12.62 -18.05 2.40
N LEU A 267 11.70 -17.95 1.45
CA LEU A 267 11.79 -17.00 0.35
C LEU A 267 11.56 -15.58 0.92
N ALA A 268 12.28 -14.61 0.35
CA ALA A 268 12.16 -13.20 0.77
C ALA A 268 10.86 -12.55 0.32
N ASN A 269 10.35 -12.93 -0.85
CA ASN A 269 9.21 -12.31 -1.53
C ASN A 269 8.67 -13.24 -2.62
N ALA A 270 7.56 -12.85 -3.24
CA ALA A 270 6.88 -13.62 -4.28
C ALA A 270 7.73 -13.88 -5.53
N PHE A 271 8.69 -12.99 -5.83
CA PHE A 271 9.58 -13.12 -6.98
C PHE A 271 10.79 -14.02 -6.72
N LYS A 272 10.95 -14.53 -5.50
CA LYS A 272 12.10 -15.36 -5.09
C LYS A 272 13.44 -14.63 -5.28
N ALA A 273 13.43 -13.31 -5.24
CA ALA A 273 14.60 -12.47 -5.41
C ALA A 273 15.20 -12.13 -4.05
N GLY A 274 16.53 -12.25 -3.93
CA GLY A 274 17.24 -11.98 -2.68
C GLY A 274 17.01 -13.03 -1.59
N TYR A 275 17.30 -12.65 -0.35
CA TYR A 275 17.17 -13.50 0.83
C TYR A 275 16.33 -12.84 1.92
N ALA A 276 15.56 -13.65 2.65
CA ALA A 276 14.78 -13.18 3.78
C ALA A 276 15.69 -12.78 4.95
N LEU A 277 15.46 -11.58 5.49
CA LEU A 277 16.17 -11.08 6.67
C LEU A 277 15.66 -11.78 7.94
N ASN A 278 16.58 -12.19 8.81
CA ASN A 278 16.27 -12.69 10.14
C ASN A 278 16.33 -11.51 11.13
N TYR A 279 15.18 -10.93 11.45
CA TYR A 279 15.10 -9.77 12.34
C TYR A 279 15.41 -10.07 13.82
N SER A 280 15.59 -11.34 14.20
CA SER A 280 16.18 -11.69 15.50
C SER A 280 17.68 -11.40 15.55
N HIS A 281 18.34 -11.23 14.41
CA HIS A 281 19.73 -10.79 14.34
C HIS A 281 19.78 -9.25 14.32
N PRO A 282 20.49 -8.59 15.26
CA PRO A 282 20.47 -7.12 15.36
C PRO A 282 20.97 -6.42 14.09
N GLY A 283 21.92 -7.03 13.37
CA GLY A 283 22.43 -6.51 12.10
C GLY A 283 21.36 -6.35 11.01
N SER A 284 20.24 -7.10 11.06
CA SER A 284 19.14 -6.97 10.09
C SER A 284 18.45 -5.63 10.19
N ARG A 285 18.19 -5.16 11.42
CA ARG A 285 17.68 -3.80 11.66
C ARG A 285 18.71 -2.75 11.25
N MET A 286 19.99 -2.95 11.56
CA MET A 286 21.03 -1.97 11.23
C MET A 286 21.21 -1.81 9.72
N TYR A 287 21.15 -2.92 8.97
CA TYR A 287 21.12 -2.89 7.51
C TYR A 287 19.92 -2.08 7.00
N LEU A 288 18.70 -2.41 7.47
CA LEU A 288 17.50 -1.70 7.02
C LEU A 288 17.53 -0.20 7.35
N ASN A 289 18.00 0.16 8.56
CA ASN A 289 18.21 1.54 8.97
C ASN A 289 19.19 2.28 8.04
N SER A 290 20.26 1.60 7.59
CA SER A 290 21.23 2.18 6.65
C SER A 290 20.67 2.38 5.23
N VAL A 291 19.69 1.54 4.82
CA VAL A 291 18.95 1.72 3.56
C VAL A 291 18.01 2.91 3.69
N VAL A 292 17.25 3.02 4.77
CA VAL A 292 16.33 4.15 5.01
C VAL A 292 17.07 5.48 5.08
N ASP A 293 18.25 5.54 5.71
CA ASP A 293 19.09 6.76 5.67
C ASP A 293 19.51 7.16 4.27
N GLN A 294 19.92 6.19 3.47
CA GLN A 294 20.30 6.43 2.09
C GLN A 294 19.13 7.04 1.32
N LEU A 295 17.92 6.51 1.51
CA LEU A 295 16.70 7.05 0.91
C LEU A 295 16.43 8.50 1.33
N TYR A 296 16.51 8.83 2.62
CA TYR A 296 16.35 10.20 3.08
C TYR A 296 17.45 11.16 2.59
N SER A 297 18.69 10.67 2.48
CA SER A 297 19.81 11.43 1.92
C SER A 297 19.54 11.80 0.46
N TRP A 298 18.85 10.93 -0.29
CA TRP A 298 18.41 11.14 -1.65
C TRP A 298 17.09 11.92 -1.77
N ASN A 299 16.53 12.40 -0.66
CA ASN A 299 15.23 13.08 -0.61
C ASN A 299 14.08 12.22 -1.18
N VAL A 300 14.15 10.91 -0.96
CA VAL A 300 13.06 9.99 -1.30
C VAL A 300 11.90 10.21 -0.34
N SER A 301 10.70 10.10 -0.87
CA SER A 301 9.45 10.45 -0.20
C SER A 301 8.37 9.37 -0.34
N LEU A 302 8.63 8.33 -1.13
CA LEU A 302 7.81 7.13 -1.27
C LEU A 302 8.74 5.91 -1.45
N VAL A 303 8.41 4.82 -0.76
CA VAL A 303 8.90 3.47 -1.06
C VAL A 303 7.71 2.59 -1.43
N LYS A 304 7.77 1.98 -2.62
CA LYS A 304 6.85 0.92 -3.05
C LYS A 304 7.53 -0.44 -2.85
N LEU A 305 7.15 -1.18 -1.80
CA LEU A 305 7.57 -2.55 -1.59
C LEU A 305 6.69 -3.49 -2.41
N ASP A 306 7.30 -4.33 -3.23
CA ASP A 306 6.57 -5.21 -4.15
C ASP A 306 6.83 -6.70 -3.90
N GLY A 307 5.94 -7.55 -4.40
CA GLY A 307 6.02 -9.00 -4.20
C GLY A 307 5.74 -9.43 -2.76
N ASN A 308 4.91 -8.68 -2.03
CA ASN A 308 4.56 -8.99 -0.65
C ASN A 308 3.71 -10.25 -0.53
N VAL A 309 3.95 -11.02 0.54
CA VAL A 309 3.28 -12.29 0.84
C VAL A 309 2.86 -12.29 2.31
N PRO A 310 1.61 -12.63 2.68
CA PRO A 310 0.51 -13.04 1.80
C PRO A 310 0.06 -11.97 0.79
N GLY A 311 -0.16 -12.40 -0.45
CA GLY A 311 -0.47 -11.53 -1.58
C GLY A 311 0.24 -12.02 -2.85
N SER A 312 0.28 -11.16 -3.86
CA SER A 312 1.01 -11.31 -5.11
C SER A 312 0.67 -12.59 -5.89
N ALA A 313 -0.59 -13.03 -5.80
CA ALA A 313 -1.07 -14.34 -6.27
C ALA A 313 -0.22 -15.54 -5.81
N PHE A 314 0.60 -15.38 -4.75
CA PHE A 314 1.63 -16.34 -4.40
C PHE A 314 1.02 -17.58 -3.77
N LYS A 315 1.25 -18.73 -4.41
CA LYS A 315 0.85 -20.05 -3.90
C LYS A 315 2.06 -20.77 -3.36
N LEU A 316 2.04 -21.10 -2.07
CA LEU A 316 3.08 -21.87 -1.43
C LEU A 316 3.13 -23.28 -2.02
N ASN A 317 4.29 -23.68 -2.54
CA ASN A 317 4.57 -25.08 -2.82
C ASN A 317 4.93 -25.81 -1.51
N THR A 318 4.67 -27.10 -1.43
CA THR A 318 5.05 -27.92 -0.27
C THR A 318 6.55 -27.81 0.02
N GLY A 319 6.91 -27.27 1.19
CA GLY A 319 8.30 -27.23 1.69
C GLY A 319 9.02 -25.87 1.66
N GLN A 320 8.42 -24.82 1.10
CA GLN A 320 8.98 -23.45 1.17
C GLN A 320 8.01 -22.52 1.91
N SER A 321 8.54 -21.70 2.82
CA SER A 321 7.80 -20.59 3.47
C SER A 321 8.16 -19.26 2.81
N CYS A 322 7.20 -18.32 2.78
CA CYS A 322 7.38 -16.95 2.31
C CYS A 322 6.38 -16.07 3.07
N ASP A 323 6.89 -15.07 3.79
CA ASP A 323 6.08 -14.19 4.62
C ASP A 323 6.80 -12.86 4.83
N THR A 324 6.25 -11.79 4.28
CA THR A 324 6.84 -10.45 4.29
C THR A 324 6.24 -9.55 5.35
N ARG A 325 5.34 -10.05 6.21
CA ARG A 325 4.68 -9.24 7.25
C ARG A 325 5.68 -8.61 8.20
N GLN A 326 6.70 -9.37 8.59
CA GLN A 326 7.75 -8.85 9.44
C GLN A 326 8.60 -7.80 8.71
N ASP A 327 8.96 -8.01 7.44
CA ASP A 327 9.62 -6.97 6.64
C ASP A 327 8.79 -5.67 6.58
N ILE A 328 7.47 -5.74 6.39
CA ILE A 328 6.61 -4.55 6.32
C ILE A 328 6.65 -3.74 7.63
N LEU A 329 6.43 -4.39 8.78
CA LEU A 329 6.59 -3.78 10.11
C LEU A 329 8.01 -3.22 10.29
N GLU A 330 8.95 -3.97 9.73
CA GLU A 330 10.36 -3.73 9.57
C GLU A 330 10.70 -2.33 9.09
N TRP A 331 10.21 -2.10 7.87
CA TRP A 331 10.33 -0.90 7.08
C TRP A 331 9.61 0.27 7.75
N ARG A 332 8.37 0.07 8.24
CA ARG A 332 7.63 1.11 8.96
C ARG A 332 8.43 1.65 10.15
N ARG A 333 8.92 0.75 11.00
CA ARG A 333 9.70 1.11 12.19
C ARG A 333 10.97 1.88 11.81
N ALA A 334 11.74 1.38 10.83
CA ALA A 334 12.94 2.07 10.37
C ALA A 334 12.62 3.47 9.82
N ILE A 335 11.57 3.61 9.00
CA ILE A 335 11.16 4.92 8.46
C ILE A 335 10.77 5.89 9.57
N ASP A 336 9.97 5.44 10.57
CA ASP A 336 9.56 6.30 11.69
C ASP A 336 10.73 6.72 12.55
N GLU A 337 11.53 5.77 13.04
CA GLU A 337 12.63 6.05 13.93
C GLU A 337 13.65 7.00 13.28
N ARG A 338 14.02 6.75 12.01
CA ARG A 338 14.99 7.62 11.32
C ARG A 338 14.40 8.99 11.01
N PHE A 339 13.12 9.07 10.67
CA PHE A 339 12.47 10.37 10.47
C PHE A 339 12.45 11.19 11.75
N GLU A 340 11.94 10.60 12.84
CA GLU A 340 11.70 11.32 14.08
C GLU A 340 13.00 11.74 14.79
N ASN A 341 14.04 10.92 14.69
CA ASN A 341 15.29 11.17 15.40
C ASN A 341 16.28 12.04 14.60
N GLU A 342 16.26 11.95 13.27
CA GLU A 342 17.30 12.55 12.42
C GLU A 342 16.71 13.42 11.30
N TRP A 343 15.88 12.83 10.45
CA TRP A 343 15.62 13.41 9.13
C TRP A 343 14.53 14.49 9.11
N LYS A 344 13.65 14.56 10.11
CA LYS A 344 12.61 15.61 10.18
C LYS A 344 13.17 17.03 10.31
N TYR A 345 14.42 17.17 10.77
CA TYR A 345 15.09 18.46 10.95
C TYR A 345 16.00 18.83 9.76
N VAL A 346 16.10 17.98 8.74
CA VAL A 346 17.01 18.19 7.60
C VAL A 346 16.22 18.74 6.42
N GLY A 347 16.33 20.04 6.15
CA GLY A 347 15.60 20.65 5.03
C GLY A 347 14.09 20.42 5.10
N SER A 348 13.44 20.15 3.96
CA SER A 348 11.99 19.92 3.87
C SER A 348 11.63 18.44 3.68
N ARG A 349 12.36 17.50 4.31
CA ARG A 349 12.04 16.07 4.19
C ARG A 349 10.67 15.79 4.81
N GLN A 350 9.95 14.86 4.19
CA GLN A 350 8.71 14.31 4.71
C GLN A 350 8.95 12.85 5.08
N LYS A 351 8.14 12.35 6.02
CA LYS A 351 8.09 10.91 6.31
C LYS A 351 7.82 10.15 5.01
N ILE A 352 8.62 9.11 4.74
CA ILE A 352 8.47 8.31 3.52
C ILE A 352 7.11 7.62 3.56
N TRP A 353 6.33 7.79 2.49
CA TRP A 353 5.11 7.05 2.24
C TRP A 353 5.45 5.60 1.92
N LEU A 354 5.00 4.64 2.73
CA LEU A 354 5.22 3.23 2.53
C LEU A 354 4.02 2.58 1.84
N ALA A 355 4.22 2.16 0.59
CA ALA A 355 3.24 1.43 -0.20
C ALA A 355 3.63 -0.05 -0.32
N VAL A 356 2.65 -0.95 -0.27
CA VAL A 356 2.88 -2.39 -0.50
C VAL A 356 2.06 -2.92 -1.67
N SER A 357 2.67 -3.77 -2.49
CA SER A 357 2.04 -4.41 -3.64
C SER A 357 2.44 -5.89 -3.76
N TRP A 358 1.64 -6.76 -4.39
CA TRP A 358 0.31 -6.53 -5.01
C TRP A 358 -0.70 -7.63 -4.61
N GLU A 359 -1.96 -7.55 -5.06
CA GLU A 359 -3.07 -8.45 -4.67
C GLU A 359 -3.08 -8.78 -3.16
N ILE A 360 -2.98 -7.74 -2.34
CA ILE A 360 -2.95 -7.87 -0.89
C ILE A 360 -4.35 -8.28 -0.39
N PRO A 361 -4.48 -9.36 0.42
CA PRO A 361 -5.77 -9.83 0.88
C PRO A 361 -6.25 -9.09 2.14
N THR A 362 -7.57 -8.95 2.32
CA THR A 362 -8.21 -8.25 3.44
C THR A 362 -7.82 -8.76 4.83
N ARG A 363 -7.50 -10.06 4.96
CA ARG A 363 -6.99 -10.65 6.22
C ARG A 363 -5.69 -10.02 6.73
N LEU A 364 -4.99 -9.23 5.93
CA LEU A 364 -3.81 -8.47 6.36
C LEU A 364 -4.14 -7.07 6.88
N GLY A 365 -5.40 -6.62 6.80
CA GLY A 365 -5.86 -5.31 7.23
C GLY A 365 -5.24 -4.79 8.52
N PRO A 366 -5.27 -5.55 9.64
CA PRO A 366 -4.69 -5.09 10.91
C PRO A 366 -3.18 -4.78 10.87
N ILE A 367 -2.42 -5.50 10.05
CA ILE A 367 -0.98 -5.25 9.88
C ILE A 367 -0.78 -4.05 8.95
N LEU A 368 -1.60 -3.95 7.91
CA LEU A 368 -1.48 -2.87 6.94
C LEU A 368 -1.81 -1.52 7.57
N ASP A 369 -2.91 -1.45 8.34
CA ASP A 369 -3.35 -0.25 9.03
C ASP A 369 -2.30 0.29 10.02
N LEU A 370 -1.54 -0.62 10.65
CA LEU A 370 -0.43 -0.25 11.52
C LEU A 370 0.80 0.24 10.76
N ALA A 371 1.06 -0.29 9.56
CA ALA A 371 2.39 -0.29 8.98
C ALA A 371 2.54 0.41 7.63
N VAL A 372 1.47 0.60 6.87
CA VAL A 372 1.57 1.11 5.49
C VAL A 372 0.57 2.25 5.25
N ASP A 373 0.96 3.16 4.38
CA ASP A 373 0.11 4.29 3.99
C ASP A 373 -0.85 3.87 2.86
N SER A 374 -0.47 2.89 2.02
CA SER A 374 -1.33 2.36 0.96
C SER A 374 -1.01 0.90 0.59
N TRP A 375 -2.00 0.14 0.14
CA TRP A 375 -1.81 -1.25 -0.32
C TRP A 375 -2.55 -1.59 -1.61
N ARG A 376 -1.86 -2.25 -2.53
CA ARG A 376 -2.43 -2.63 -3.82
C ARG A 376 -3.29 -3.89 -3.71
N VAL A 377 -4.56 -3.75 -4.05
CA VAL A 377 -5.58 -4.80 -3.83
C VAL A 377 -5.74 -5.76 -5.01
N ALA A 378 -5.17 -5.42 -6.16
CA ALA A 378 -5.28 -6.19 -7.39
C ALA A 378 -3.92 -6.44 -8.05
N ILE A 379 -3.91 -7.20 -9.15
CA ILE A 379 -2.76 -7.25 -10.07
C ILE A 379 -2.67 -5.98 -10.89
N ASP A 380 -1.47 -5.75 -11.42
CA ASP A 380 -1.12 -4.73 -12.41
C ASP A 380 -2.25 -4.40 -13.39
N ILE A 381 -2.51 -3.10 -13.50
CA ILE A 381 -3.53 -2.55 -14.38
C ILE A 381 -3.10 -2.64 -15.85
N GLU A 382 -1.81 -2.73 -16.13
CA GLU A 382 -1.26 -2.76 -17.48
C GLU A 382 -1.69 -4.00 -18.27
N ALA A 383 -1.91 -3.83 -19.57
CA ALA A 383 -2.24 -4.93 -20.47
C ALA A 383 -1.01 -5.73 -20.96
N TYR A 384 0.20 -5.23 -20.74
CA TYR A 384 1.46 -5.85 -21.18
C TYR A 384 1.53 -6.11 -22.70
N GLY A 385 0.89 -5.25 -23.50
CA GLY A 385 0.84 -5.36 -24.95
C GLY A 385 0.92 -4.01 -25.66
N ASP A 386 0.35 -3.93 -26.86
CA ASP A 386 0.28 -2.69 -27.66
C ASP A 386 -0.81 -1.73 -27.19
N ARG A 387 -1.60 -2.15 -26.18
CA ARG A 387 -2.45 -1.29 -25.36
C ARG A 387 -1.82 -1.11 -23.98
N MET A 388 -1.98 0.09 -23.42
CA MET A 388 -1.56 0.47 -22.09
C MET A 388 -2.39 -0.28 -21.04
N THR A 389 -3.72 -0.19 -21.16
CA THR A 389 -4.68 -0.99 -20.38
C THR A 389 -5.92 -1.31 -21.20
N THR A 390 -6.89 -1.98 -20.59
CA THR A 390 -8.19 -2.31 -21.17
C THR A 390 -9.28 -2.14 -20.12
N PHE A 391 -10.51 -1.85 -20.55
CA PHE A 391 -11.60 -1.56 -19.62
C PHE A 391 -11.98 -2.77 -18.75
N ASP A 392 -11.84 -4.01 -19.25
CA ASP A 392 -12.01 -5.22 -18.43
C ASP A 392 -11.02 -5.29 -17.25
N ARG A 393 -9.80 -4.74 -17.40
CA ARG A 393 -8.82 -4.66 -16.31
C ARG A 393 -9.18 -3.60 -15.30
N VAL A 394 -9.73 -2.47 -15.75
CA VAL A 394 -10.31 -1.43 -14.88
C VAL A 394 -11.41 -2.05 -14.02
N VAL A 395 -12.38 -2.73 -14.65
CA VAL A 395 -13.47 -3.41 -13.94
C VAL A 395 -12.91 -4.48 -12.99
N ARG A 396 -11.95 -5.31 -13.42
CA ARG A 396 -11.29 -6.34 -12.59
C ARG A 396 -10.65 -5.76 -11.31
N ASN A 397 -9.94 -4.64 -11.40
CA ASN A 397 -9.34 -3.99 -10.23
C ASN A 397 -10.42 -3.42 -9.31
N THR A 398 -11.46 -2.82 -9.89
CA THR A 398 -12.64 -2.32 -9.17
C THR A 398 -13.33 -3.42 -8.36
N LYS A 399 -13.48 -4.64 -8.92
CA LYS A 399 -14.04 -5.80 -8.19
C LYS A 399 -13.26 -6.12 -6.92
N LYS A 400 -11.92 -6.08 -7.00
CA LYS A 400 -11.04 -6.34 -5.87
C LYS A 400 -11.14 -5.24 -4.82
N ALA A 401 -11.19 -3.98 -5.25
CA ALA A 401 -11.33 -2.83 -4.35
C ALA A 401 -12.67 -2.78 -3.63
N ALA A 402 -13.77 -3.19 -4.28
CA ALA A 402 -15.09 -3.23 -3.66
C ALA A 402 -15.15 -4.14 -2.43
N VAL A 403 -14.36 -5.21 -2.37
CA VAL A 403 -14.26 -6.06 -1.16
C VAL A 403 -13.71 -5.27 0.03
N TRP A 404 -12.78 -4.35 -0.22
CA TRP A 404 -12.22 -3.48 0.81
C TRP A 404 -13.15 -2.33 1.16
N SER A 405 -13.80 -1.73 0.16
CA SER A 405 -14.61 -0.53 0.37
C SER A 405 -16.08 -0.80 0.68
N SER A 406 -16.63 -1.98 0.41
CA SER A 406 -18.08 -2.22 0.54
C SER A 406 -18.43 -3.31 1.55
N VAL A 407 -17.44 -3.76 2.32
CA VAL A 407 -17.60 -4.68 3.46
C VAL A 407 -17.22 -3.91 4.72
N GLU A 408 -18.14 -3.77 5.68
CA GLU A 408 -17.96 -2.88 6.83
C GLU A 408 -16.74 -3.23 7.67
N GLU A 409 -16.44 -4.52 7.87
CA GLU A 409 -15.26 -4.96 8.63
C GLU A 409 -13.94 -4.55 7.96
N ASN A 410 -13.91 -4.38 6.63
CA ASN A 410 -12.70 -3.95 5.93
C ASN A 410 -12.56 -2.43 5.85
N ARG A 411 -13.63 -1.68 6.13
CA ARG A 411 -13.65 -0.21 6.11
C ARG A 411 -13.10 0.41 7.40
N GLU A 412 -12.82 -0.40 8.43
CA GLU A 412 -12.21 0.08 9.67
C GLU A 412 -10.75 0.52 9.48
N PHE A 413 -10.08 0.04 8.43
CA PHE A 413 -8.69 0.36 8.14
C PHE A 413 -8.55 1.74 7.48
N SER A 414 -7.61 2.53 7.98
CA SER A 414 -7.45 3.95 7.69
C SER A 414 -6.52 4.27 6.50
N GLY A 415 -5.74 3.30 6.04
CA GLY A 415 -4.85 3.49 4.89
C GLY A 415 -5.54 3.38 3.54
N PHE A 416 -4.80 3.73 2.49
CA PHE A 416 -5.37 3.93 1.16
C PHE A 416 -5.42 2.63 0.34
N ILE A 417 -6.58 2.35 -0.25
CA ILE A 417 -6.77 1.27 -1.22
C ILE A 417 -6.10 1.68 -2.55
N ASP A 418 -5.05 0.97 -2.98
CA ASP A 418 -4.35 1.20 -4.25
C ASP A 418 -4.93 0.32 -5.37
N LEU A 419 -5.57 0.95 -6.37
CA LEU A 419 -6.09 0.29 -7.57
C LEU A 419 -5.06 0.24 -8.71
N ASP A 420 -3.83 0.71 -8.47
CA ASP A 420 -2.75 0.91 -9.43
C ASP A 420 -2.89 2.21 -10.27
N ALA A 421 -1.94 2.43 -11.17
CA ALA A 421 -1.81 3.64 -11.98
C ALA A 421 -3.08 3.98 -12.76
N VAL A 422 -3.33 5.29 -12.93
CA VAL A 422 -4.35 5.82 -13.81
C VAL A 422 -3.81 5.88 -15.24
N LEU A 423 -4.52 5.25 -16.18
CA LEU A 423 -4.08 5.08 -17.57
C LEU A 423 -5.18 5.54 -18.52
N VAL A 424 -4.99 6.71 -19.11
CA VAL A 424 -5.99 7.39 -19.96
C VAL A 424 -5.47 7.65 -21.36
N SER A 425 -4.43 6.95 -21.82
CA SER A 425 -3.81 7.21 -23.12
C SER A 425 -4.53 6.58 -24.32
N ASP A 426 -5.10 5.39 -24.18
CA ASP A 426 -5.49 4.56 -25.33
C ASP A 426 -6.91 3.96 -25.29
N MET A 427 -7.52 3.81 -24.11
CA MET A 427 -8.96 3.55 -23.97
C MET A 427 -9.78 4.71 -24.58
N SER A 428 -11.06 4.45 -24.88
CA SER A 428 -12.00 5.53 -25.26
C SER A 428 -12.08 6.60 -24.18
N ILE A 429 -12.59 7.79 -24.53
CA ILE A 429 -12.71 8.89 -23.56
C ILE A 429 -13.72 8.52 -22.46
N GLU A 430 -14.77 7.81 -22.83
CA GLU A 430 -15.81 7.26 -21.96
C GLU A 430 -15.21 6.29 -20.93
N GLU A 431 -14.47 5.27 -21.39
CA GLU A 431 -13.78 4.31 -20.52
C GLU A 431 -12.75 4.99 -19.61
N SER A 432 -12.00 5.96 -20.16
CA SER A 432 -11.01 6.73 -19.40
C SER A 432 -11.67 7.58 -18.31
N ARG A 433 -12.81 8.20 -18.61
CA ARG A 433 -13.61 8.98 -17.65
C ARG A 433 -14.20 8.06 -16.57
N SER A 434 -14.68 6.88 -16.95
CA SER A 434 -15.15 5.86 -16.01
C SER A 434 -14.05 5.38 -15.08
N MET A 435 -12.84 5.10 -15.58
CA MET A 435 -11.68 4.76 -14.76
C MET A 435 -11.38 5.86 -13.73
N VAL A 436 -11.22 7.11 -14.18
CA VAL A 436 -10.93 8.24 -13.29
C VAL A 436 -12.03 8.45 -12.25
N THR A 437 -13.29 8.30 -12.65
CA THR A 437 -14.44 8.40 -11.74
C THR A 437 -14.38 7.34 -10.65
N ILE A 438 -14.16 6.07 -11.01
CA ILE A 438 -14.07 4.98 -10.04
C ILE A 438 -12.87 5.16 -9.10
N TRP A 439 -11.70 5.52 -9.63
CA TRP A 439 -10.51 5.78 -8.82
C TRP A 439 -10.76 6.91 -7.80
N SER A 440 -11.48 7.94 -8.22
CA SER A 440 -11.83 9.08 -7.36
C SER A 440 -12.89 8.72 -6.33
N MET A 441 -13.87 7.86 -6.66
CA MET A 441 -14.83 7.34 -5.70
C MET A 441 -14.16 6.45 -4.64
N LEU A 442 -13.09 5.76 -4.99
CA LEU A 442 -12.35 4.87 -4.09
C LEU A 442 -11.17 5.55 -3.38
N GLY A 443 -10.93 6.84 -3.64
CA GLY A 443 -9.92 7.62 -2.94
C GLY A 443 -8.48 7.15 -3.15
N THR A 444 -8.24 6.37 -4.19
CA THR A 444 -6.96 5.68 -4.38
C THR A 444 -5.79 6.65 -4.59
N PRO A 445 -4.55 6.29 -4.23
CA PRO A 445 -3.36 7.08 -4.60
C PRO A 445 -3.36 7.34 -6.10
N PHE A 446 -3.37 8.61 -6.49
CA PHE A 446 -3.76 9.03 -7.83
C PHE A 446 -2.53 9.42 -8.66
N TYR A 447 -1.82 8.42 -9.17
CA TYR A 447 -0.64 8.60 -10.03
C TYR A 447 -0.90 8.12 -11.45
N SER A 448 -0.48 8.89 -12.45
CA SER A 448 -0.56 8.47 -13.86
C SER A 448 0.63 7.60 -14.24
N GLY A 449 0.39 6.58 -15.07
CA GLY A 449 1.43 5.80 -15.73
C GLY A 449 1.65 6.18 -17.20
N ASP A 450 0.89 7.16 -17.71
CA ASP A 450 0.93 7.55 -19.13
C ASP A 450 2.19 8.34 -19.49
N ASP A 451 2.45 8.45 -20.79
CA ASP A 451 3.43 9.38 -21.34
C ASP A 451 2.82 10.78 -21.40
N LEU A 452 3.02 11.56 -20.34
CA LEU A 452 2.47 12.92 -20.18
C LEU A 452 2.92 13.87 -21.29
N THR A 453 4.05 13.59 -21.95
CA THR A 453 4.54 14.38 -23.08
C THR A 453 3.73 14.15 -24.36
N LYS A 454 2.94 13.07 -24.43
CA LYS A 454 2.16 12.68 -25.61
C LYS A 454 0.65 12.68 -25.39
N LEU A 455 0.16 12.80 -24.15
CA LEU A 455 -1.26 12.95 -23.89
C LEU A 455 -1.82 14.22 -24.55
N SER A 456 -2.99 14.08 -25.19
CA SER A 456 -3.75 15.22 -25.71
C SER A 456 -4.26 16.11 -24.56
N LYS A 457 -4.62 17.35 -24.87
CA LYS A 457 -5.21 18.27 -23.87
C LYS A 457 -6.45 17.67 -23.21
N GLU A 458 -7.35 17.08 -24.00
CA GLU A 458 -8.57 16.43 -23.53
C GLU A 458 -8.28 15.29 -22.54
N ARG A 459 -7.29 14.43 -22.82
CA ARG A 459 -6.91 13.35 -21.92
C ARG A 459 -6.24 13.86 -20.64
N LYS A 460 -5.44 14.92 -20.73
CA LYS A 460 -4.88 15.58 -19.53
C LYS A 460 -5.99 16.19 -18.66
N GLU A 461 -7.02 16.77 -19.26
CA GLU A 461 -8.14 17.37 -18.53
C GLU A 461 -8.91 16.36 -17.68
N LEU A 462 -8.97 15.08 -18.07
CA LEU A 462 -9.52 14.01 -17.23
C LEU A 462 -8.81 13.90 -15.88
N LEU A 463 -7.47 14.07 -15.87
CA LEU A 463 -6.63 13.97 -14.68
C LEU A 463 -6.55 15.29 -13.88
N MET A 464 -7.01 16.40 -14.46
CA MET A 464 -6.85 17.75 -13.90
C MET A 464 -8.17 18.37 -13.42
N ASN A 465 -9.28 17.62 -13.41
CA ASN A 465 -10.57 18.17 -13.00
C ASN A 465 -10.60 18.43 -11.48
N PRO A 466 -10.67 19.70 -11.00
CA PRO A 466 -10.56 20.01 -9.56
C PRO A 466 -11.64 19.35 -8.71
N GLU A 467 -12.89 19.27 -9.18
CA GLU A 467 -13.99 18.67 -8.43
C GLU A 467 -13.83 17.14 -8.28
N VAL A 468 -13.28 16.48 -9.32
CA VAL A 468 -12.93 15.06 -9.27
C VAL A 468 -11.76 14.81 -8.30
N LEU A 469 -10.76 15.69 -8.33
CA LEU A 469 -9.61 15.60 -7.43
C LEU A 469 -9.99 15.92 -5.98
N GLU A 470 -10.92 16.85 -5.75
CA GLU A 470 -11.47 17.12 -4.42
C GLU A 470 -12.17 15.87 -3.87
N LEU A 471 -13.02 15.23 -4.69
CA LEU A 471 -13.64 13.97 -4.35
C LEU A 471 -12.61 12.87 -4.03
N GLN A 472 -11.57 12.71 -4.85
CA GLN A 472 -10.50 11.74 -4.61
C GLN A 472 -9.79 11.97 -3.27
N ALA A 473 -9.61 13.22 -2.86
CA ALA A 473 -9.02 13.52 -1.55
C ALA A 473 -10.00 13.19 -0.40
N LEU A 474 -11.29 13.47 -0.59
CA LEU A 474 -12.35 13.22 0.38
C LEU A 474 -12.54 11.73 0.66
N THR A 475 -12.57 10.91 -0.39
CA THR A 475 -12.82 9.46 -0.30
C THR A 475 -11.58 8.66 0.10
N GLY A 476 -10.40 9.28 0.20
CA GLY A 476 -9.13 8.62 0.51
C GLY A 476 -9.12 7.79 1.80
N GLN A 477 -9.80 8.28 2.84
CA GLN A 477 -9.91 7.61 4.14
C GLN A 477 -11.28 6.97 4.37
N ASN A 478 -12.26 7.33 3.54
CA ASN A 478 -13.63 6.85 3.65
C ASN A 478 -14.15 6.54 2.23
N PRO A 479 -13.67 5.46 1.61
CA PRO A 479 -13.95 5.17 0.21
C PRO A 479 -15.46 4.97 -0.01
N SER A 480 -15.91 5.16 -1.25
CA SER A 480 -17.31 4.93 -1.62
C SER A 480 -17.70 3.46 -1.47
N ARG A 481 -18.99 3.21 -1.22
CA ARG A 481 -19.58 1.87 -1.24
C ARG A 481 -20.21 1.60 -2.60
N LEU A 482 -20.10 0.36 -3.08
CA LEU A 482 -20.87 -0.09 -4.22
C LEU A 482 -22.28 -0.48 -3.74
N HIS A 483 -23.30 0.10 -4.35
CA HIS A 483 -24.69 -0.26 -4.08
C HIS A 483 -24.98 -1.69 -4.53
N HIS A 484 -25.77 -2.43 -3.74
CA HIS A 484 -26.08 -3.85 -3.94
C HIS A 484 -24.85 -4.78 -3.97
N PHE A 485 -23.74 -4.38 -3.34
CA PHE A 485 -22.56 -5.23 -3.27
C PHE A 485 -22.85 -6.51 -2.48
N ASN A 486 -22.73 -7.66 -3.14
CA ASN A 486 -22.97 -8.96 -2.53
C ASN A 486 -21.66 -9.71 -2.25
N VAL A 487 -21.15 -9.56 -1.02
CA VAL A 487 -19.91 -10.22 -0.56
C VAL A 487 -19.95 -11.75 -0.72
N THR A 488 -21.13 -12.38 -0.63
CA THR A 488 -21.27 -13.84 -0.69
C THR A 488 -21.07 -14.42 -2.08
N LYS A 489 -21.14 -13.62 -3.16
CA LYS A 489 -20.82 -14.05 -4.53
C LYS A 489 -19.32 -14.10 -4.79
N ILE A 490 -18.53 -13.21 -4.19
CA ILE A 490 -17.08 -13.09 -4.42
C ILE A 490 -16.27 -14.08 -3.57
N LEU A 491 -16.75 -14.40 -2.38
CA LEU A 491 -16.13 -15.40 -1.50
C LEU A 491 -16.41 -16.85 -1.94
N GLN A 492 -17.19 -17.07 -3.00
CA GLN A 492 -17.34 -18.41 -3.56
C GLN A 492 -16.00 -18.82 -4.19
N PRO A 493 -15.42 -19.97 -3.80
CA PRO A 493 -14.25 -20.48 -4.49
C PRO A 493 -14.59 -20.62 -5.98
N PRO A 494 -13.69 -20.26 -6.89
CA PRO A 494 -13.97 -20.30 -8.31
C PRO A 494 -14.38 -21.72 -8.72
N THR A 495 -15.63 -21.88 -9.16
CA THR A 495 -16.10 -23.11 -9.80
C THR A 495 -15.41 -23.22 -11.15
N ARG A 496 -14.42 -24.11 -11.22
CA ARG A 496 -13.77 -24.44 -12.49
C ARG A 496 -14.74 -25.29 -13.31
N GLN A 497 -15.33 -24.74 -14.36
CA GLN A 497 -15.97 -25.56 -15.39
C GLN A 497 -14.87 -26.16 -16.27
N ILE A 498 -14.74 -27.47 -16.24
CA ILE A 498 -13.92 -28.22 -17.21
C ILE A 498 -14.88 -28.82 -18.21
N SER A 499 -14.81 -28.37 -19.45
CA SER A 499 -15.49 -29.02 -20.58
C SER A 499 -14.72 -30.28 -20.93
N LEU A 500 -15.34 -31.45 -20.77
CA LEU A 500 -14.77 -32.70 -21.28
C LEU A 500 -15.09 -32.82 -22.77
N GLU A 501 -14.22 -33.48 -23.55
CA GLU A 501 -14.35 -33.65 -25.02
C GLU A 501 -15.67 -34.32 -25.47
N ASN A 502 -16.45 -34.85 -24.52
CA ASN A 502 -17.72 -35.53 -24.76
C ASN A 502 -18.95 -34.61 -24.58
N GLY A 503 -18.76 -33.33 -24.23
CA GLY A 503 -19.85 -32.36 -24.07
C GLY A 503 -20.47 -32.29 -22.67
N ASP A 504 -19.99 -33.09 -21.70
CA ASP A 504 -20.44 -33.01 -20.31
C ASP A 504 -19.64 -31.97 -19.51
N VAL A 505 -20.33 -31.30 -18.58
CA VAL A 505 -19.77 -30.30 -17.66
C VAL A 505 -19.78 -30.87 -16.24
N GLU A 506 -18.61 -31.20 -15.68
CA GLU A 506 -18.50 -31.49 -14.25
C GLU A 506 -18.34 -30.19 -13.44
N ARG A 507 -19.16 -30.03 -12.40
CA ARG A 507 -19.01 -28.99 -11.38
C ARG A 507 -18.35 -29.61 -10.15
N GLU A 508 -17.08 -29.30 -9.90
CA GLU A 508 -16.48 -29.55 -8.58
C GLU A 508 -17.08 -28.55 -7.58
N ASN A 509 -18.06 -29.02 -6.79
CA ASN A 509 -18.45 -28.36 -5.55
C ASN A 509 -17.53 -28.90 -4.45
N TYR A 510 -16.91 -28.02 -3.67
CA TYR A 510 -16.27 -28.41 -2.40
C TYR A 510 -17.35 -28.86 -1.41
N ASP A 511 -17.77 -30.11 -1.49
CA ASP A 511 -18.61 -30.77 -0.48
C ASP A 511 -17.73 -31.43 0.60
N GLU A 512 -18.32 -31.62 1.80
CA GLU A 512 -17.88 -32.30 3.03
C GLU A 512 -16.38 -32.61 3.29
N GLN A 513 -15.67 -33.16 2.32
CA GLN A 513 -14.24 -33.42 2.32
C GLN A 513 -13.40 -32.14 2.54
N GLY A 514 -13.88 -30.98 2.08
CA GLY A 514 -13.26 -29.68 2.33
C GLY A 514 -13.29 -29.25 3.81
N CYS A 515 -14.45 -29.37 4.47
CA CYS A 515 -14.59 -29.08 5.90
C CYS A 515 -13.75 -30.03 6.76
N GLU A 516 -13.72 -31.32 6.42
CA GLU A 516 -12.95 -32.29 7.21
C GLU A 516 -11.43 -32.12 7.01
N THR A 517 -10.99 -31.72 5.80
CA THR A 517 -9.60 -31.36 5.53
C THR A 517 -9.17 -30.10 6.27
N LEU A 518 -10.03 -29.07 6.32
CA LEU A 518 -9.77 -27.84 7.07
C LEU A 518 -9.80 -28.05 8.58
N LYS A 519 -10.71 -28.87 9.09
CA LYS A 519 -10.77 -29.28 10.50
C LYS A 519 -9.51 -30.02 10.93
N ASN A 520 -9.00 -30.91 10.07
CA ASN A 520 -7.73 -31.59 10.31
C ASN A 520 -6.53 -30.64 10.26
N ARG A 521 -6.52 -29.66 9.34
CA ARG A 521 -5.46 -28.63 9.28
C ARG A 521 -5.49 -27.70 10.48
N LEU A 522 -6.66 -27.26 10.93
CA LEU A 522 -6.79 -26.38 12.10
C LEU A 522 -6.43 -27.11 13.39
N LYS A 523 -6.77 -28.41 13.48
CA LYS A 523 -6.32 -29.30 14.55
C LYS A 523 -4.79 -29.40 14.57
N LEU A 524 -4.16 -29.64 13.42
CA LEU A 524 -2.70 -29.67 13.30
C LEU A 524 -2.05 -28.33 13.67
N VAL A 525 -2.67 -27.20 13.33
CA VAL A 525 -2.20 -25.86 13.70
C VAL A 525 -2.29 -25.64 15.22
N LYS A 526 -3.42 -25.97 15.87
CA LYS A 526 -3.57 -25.83 17.33
C LYS A 526 -2.64 -26.78 18.10
N GLU A 527 -2.45 -28.01 17.62
CA GLU A 527 -1.47 -28.97 18.15
C GLU A 527 -0.02 -28.45 17.98
N SER A 528 0.30 -27.82 16.85
CA SER A 528 1.61 -27.21 16.61
C SER A 528 1.90 -25.97 17.45
N LEU A 529 0.85 -25.34 18.01
CA LEU A 529 0.92 -24.17 18.88
C LEU A 529 0.79 -24.54 20.37
N GLY A 530 0.70 -25.82 20.72
CA GLY A 530 0.58 -26.30 22.10
C GLY A 530 -0.76 -25.99 22.77
N LEU A 531 -1.80 -25.70 21.99
CA LEU A 531 -3.15 -25.40 22.48
C LEU A 531 -3.99 -26.67 22.52
N GLU A 532 -4.63 -26.95 23.66
CA GLU A 532 -5.57 -28.08 23.83
C GLU A 532 -6.77 -27.93 22.86
N PRO A 533 -7.12 -28.97 22.10
CA PRO A 533 -8.25 -28.92 21.17
C PRO A 533 -9.57 -29.11 21.92
N SER A 534 -9.99 -28.14 22.73
CA SER A 534 -11.35 -28.13 23.28
C SER A 534 -12.32 -27.51 22.27
N TRP A 535 -13.29 -28.30 21.82
CA TRP A 535 -14.34 -27.87 20.91
C TRP A 535 -15.44 -27.17 21.73
N SER A 536 -15.67 -25.89 21.50
CA SER A 536 -16.89 -25.24 21.96
C SER A 536 -17.85 -25.15 20.76
N GLU A 537 -19.11 -25.53 20.95
CA GLU A 537 -20.14 -25.46 19.90
C GLU A 537 -20.48 -24.02 19.45
N LYS A 538 -19.77 -23.01 19.99
CA LYS A 538 -19.91 -21.58 19.67
C LYS A 538 -18.81 -21.02 18.77
N ASP A 539 -17.97 -21.86 18.16
CA ASP A 539 -16.97 -21.42 17.19
C ASP A 539 -17.66 -21.21 15.83
N ASP A 540 -17.63 -19.99 15.29
CA ASP A 540 -18.35 -19.59 14.05
C ASP A 540 -18.02 -20.51 12.86
N PHE A 541 -16.80 -21.02 12.83
CA PHE A 541 -16.34 -21.98 11.82
C PHE A 541 -17.03 -23.36 11.97
N TYR A 542 -17.29 -23.80 13.21
CA TYR A 542 -18.01 -25.03 13.50
C TYR A 542 -19.50 -24.92 13.19
N GLU A 543 -20.12 -23.75 13.45
CA GLU A 543 -21.49 -23.47 13.02
C GLU A 543 -21.62 -23.48 11.50
N TYR A 544 -20.68 -22.86 10.78
CA TYR A 544 -20.64 -22.87 9.31
C TYR A 544 -20.59 -24.29 8.74
N CYS A 545 -19.65 -25.13 9.18
CA CYS A 545 -19.56 -26.52 8.69
C CYS A 545 -20.78 -27.38 9.10
N ASN A 546 -21.41 -27.12 10.26
CA ASN A 546 -22.64 -27.81 10.67
C ASN A 546 -23.89 -27.34 9.91
N SER A 547 -23.94 -26.08 9.48
CA SER A 547 -25.03 -25.56 8.64
C SER A 547 -25.11 -26.30 7.30
N ILE A 548 -23.96 -26.68 6.75
CA ILE A 548 -23.83 -27.48 5.52
C ILE A 548 -24.39 -28.90 5.74
N LYS A 549 -24.09 -29.53 6.89
CA LYS A 549 -24.63 -30.86 7.26
C LYS A 549 -26.14 -30.86 7.51
N LYS A 550 -26.69 -29.79 8.12
CA LYS A 550 -28.15 -29.66 8.36
C LYS A 550 -28.95 -29.49 7.06
N ARG A 551 -28.41 -28.80 6.05
CA ARG A 551 -29.06 -28.60 4.75
C ARG A 551 -29.31 -29.91 3.97
N ARG A 552 -28.51 -30.96 4.20
CA ARG A 552 -28.73 -32.30 3.58
C ARG A 552 -29.81 -33.13 4.27
N LYS A 553 -30.02 -32.97 5.58
CA LYS A 553 -30.95 -33.81 6.36
C LYS A 553 -32.44 -33.52 6.09
N PHE A 554 -32.75 -32.34 5.55
CA PHE A 554 -34.10 -31.92 5.17
C PHE A 554 -34.45 -32.21 3.68
N GLY A 555 -33.48 -32.62 2.86
CA GLY A 555 -33.62 -32.71 1.41
C GLY A 555 -33.82 -34.12 0.82
N LEU A 556 -34.31 -35.10 1.57
CA LEU A 556 -34.56 -36.45 1.04
C LEU A 556 -35.81 -37.10 1.67
N LYS A 557 -36.98 -36.72 1.15
CA LYS A 557 -38.17 -37.58 1.07
C LYS A 557 -38.85 -37.33 -0.27
N LEU A 558 -38.44 -38.09 -1.29
CA LEU A 558 -39.23 -38.26 -2.51
C LEU A 558 -39.38 -39.75 -2.78
N SER A 559 -40.61 -40.23 -2.58
CA SER A 559 -41.06 -41.58 -2.91
C SER A 559 -41.09 -41.76 -4.42
N LYS A 560 -40.61 -42.91 -4.89
CA LYS A 560 -40.87 -43.40 -6.25
C LYS A 560 -42.36 -43.64 -6.44
N ASN A 561 -42.93 -43.20 -7.56
CA ASN A 561 -43.91 -43.99 -8.29
C ASN A 561 -43.98 -43.59 -9.77
N ASN A 562 -44.13 -44.63 -10.59
CA ASN A 562 -44.17 -44.63 -12.06
C ASN A 562 -45.46 -44.03 -12.63
N GLY A 563 -45.38 -43.46 -13.83
CA GLY A 563 -46.55 -43.23 -14.69
C GLY A 563 -46.28 -42.36 -15.91
N THR A 564 -46.28 -42.99 -17.08
CA THR A 564 -46.50 -42.44 -18.44
C THR A 564 -47.68 -41.42 -18.44
N THR A 565 -47.77 -40.36 -19.26
CA THR A 565 -48.08 -40.35 -20.71
C THR A 565 -48.15 -38.89 -21.27
N SER A 566 -47.73 -38.73 -22.53
CA SER A 566 -48.14 -37.80 -23.62
C SER A 566 -48.13 -36.24 -23.51
N LEU A 567 -47.37 -35.63 -24.43
CA LEU A 567 -47.60 -34.35 -25.11
C LEU A 567 -48.99 -34.34 -25.83
N SER A 568 -49.72 -33.25 -26.09
CA SER A 568 -49.32 -31.88 -26.41
C SER A 568 -50.45 -30.85 -26.24
N LEU A 569 -50.02 -29.59 -26.09
CA LEU A 569 -50.58 -28.32 -26.59
C LEU A 569 -51.85 -27.73 -25.95
N ASP A 570 -51.65 -26.46 -25.56
CA ASP A 570 -52.60 -25.42 -25.15
C ASP A 570 -53.04 -25.38 -23.69
N ASP A 571 -52.19 -24.80 -22.83
CA ASP A 571 -52.56 -23.59 -22.07
C ASP A 571 -51.35 -22.99 -21.31
N GLN A 572 -51.02 -21.76 -21.68
CA GLN A 572 -50.51 -20.70 -20.81
C GLN A 572 -49.37 -21.00 -19.81
N ARG A 573 -48.17 -20.52 -20.14
CA ARG A 573 -47.44 -19.53 -19.31
C ARG A 573 -46.31 -18.85 -20.09
N LYS A 574 -46.49 -17.54 -20.28
CA LYS A 574 -45.42 -16.56 -20.41
C LYS A 574 -44.62 -16.50 -19.09
N GLU A 575 -43.47 -15.80 -19.18
CA GLU A 575 -42.56 -15.35 -18.10
C GLU A 575 -41.43 -16.33 -17.77
N GLU A 576 -40.17 -15.95 -17.70
CA GLU A 576 -39.39 -14.75 -18.05
C GLU A 576 -37.96 -15.17 -17.67
N ASP A 577 -37.11 -15.50 -18.65
CA ASP A 577 -35.67 -15.54 -18.42
C ASP A 577 -35.21 -14.07 -18.37
N SER A 578 -35.36 -13.44 -17.20
CA SER A 578 -34.63 -12.22 -16.89
C SER A 578 -33.16 -12.61 -16.69
N GLU A 579 -32.32 -12.24 -17.65
CA GLU A 579 -30.87 -12.18 -17.44
C GLU A 579 -30.63 -11.37 -16.17
N VAL A 580 -30.21 -12.03 -15.09
CA VAL A 580 -29.89 -11.34 -13.84
C VAL A 580 -28.65 -10.50 -14.12
N GLU A 581 -28.86 -9.19 -14.30
CA GLU A 581 -27.78 -8.21 -14.39
C GLU A 581 -26.88 -8.35 -13.16
N ASP A 582 -25.60 -8.66 -13.39
CA ASP A 582 -24.58 -8.73 -12.35
C ASP A 582 -24.19 -7.30 -11.93
N GLU A 583 -23.86 -7.08 -10.65
CA GLU A 583 -23.52 -5.76 -10.07
C GLU A 583 -22.32 -5.05 -10.74
N TRP A 584 -21.65 -5.75 -11.66
CA TRP A 584 -20.50 -5.27 -12.42
C TRP A 584 -20.84 -4.76 -13.82
N THR A 585 -22.03 -5.05 -14.34
CA THR A 585 -22.45 -4.48 -15.64
C THR A 585 -22.94 -3.04 -15.48
N ARG A 586 -23.47 -2.73 -14.30
CA ARG A 586 -23.96 -1.41 -13.90
C ARG A 586 -23.49 -1.13 -12.49
N MET A 587 -22.43 -0.34 -12.37
CA MET A 587 -21.88 0.01 -11.07
C MET A 587 -22.49 1.33 -10.61
N VAL A 588 -23.08 1.32 -9.41
CA VAL A 588 -23.56 2.52 -8.72
C VAL A 588 -22.74 2.69 -7.45
N TRP A 589 -21.82 3.66 -7.46
CA TRP A 589 -20.99 4.01 -6.32
C TRP A 589 -21.59 5.18 -5.57
N VAL A 590 -21.61 5.07 -4.25
CA VAL A 590 -22.21 6.08 -3.37
C VAL A 590 -21.21 6.44 -2.26
N HIS A 591 -20.97 7.74 -2.09
CA HIS A 591 -20.27 8.30 -0.95
C HIS A 591 -21.16 9.35 -0.29
N GLU A 592 -21.29 9.26 1.03
CA GLU A 592 -21.92 10.29 1.84
C GLU A 592 -20.85 10.88 2.75
N SER A 593 -20.66 12.19 2.68
CA SER A 593 -19.69 12.90 3.51
C SER A 593 -20.24 13.10 4.91
N ASP A 594 -19.59 12.51 5.91
CA ASP A 594 -19.97 12.66 7.33
C ASP A 594 -19.86 14.12 7.81
N GLU A 595 -18.94 14.90 7.24
CA GLU A 595 -18.68 16.29 7.61
C GLU A 595 -19.71 17.24 6.98
N SER A 596 -19.92 17.16 5.67
CA SER A 596 -20.74 18.13 4.92
C SER A 596 -22.18 17.68 4.69
N GLY A 597 -22.47 16.37 4.78
CA GLY A 597 -23.73 15.78 4.35
C GLY A 597 -23.93 15.76 2.83
N GLU A 598 -22.89 16.11 2.05
CA GLU A 598 -22.91 15.98 0.60
C GLU A 598 -22.90 14.50 0.19
N ILE A 599 -23.63 14.18 -0.87
CA ILE A 599 -23.64 12.84 -1.46
C ILE A 599 -22.96 12.92 -2.83
N TYR A 600 -22.05 12.00 -3.09
CA TYR A 600 -21.48 11.77 -4.42
C TYR A 600 -22.00 10.45 -4.96
N LEU A 601 -22.53 10.49 -6.17
CA LEU A 601 -23.11 9.36 -6.86
C LEU A 601 -22.43 9.19 -8.20
N ALA A 602 -21.75 8.06 -8.40
CA ALA A 602 -21.22 7.69 -9.71
C ALA A 602 -22.01 6.51 -10.26
N VAL A 603 -22.48 6.64 -11.49
CA VAL A 603 -23.13 5.55 -12.24
C VAL A 603 -22.30 5.24 -13.45
N VAL A 604 -21.90 3.98 -13.61
CA VAL A 604 -21.03 3.52 -14.70
C VAL A 604 -21.76 2.43 -15.47
N ASN A 605 -21.93 2.65 -16.77
CA ASN A 605 -22.41 1.62 -17.70
C ASN A 605 -21.24 0.76 -18.14
N ALA A 606 -20.83 -0.22 -17.34
CA ALA A 606 -19.68 -1.04 -17.69
C ALA A 606 -19.99 -2.11 -18.74
N GLY A 607 -21.27 -2.45 -18.94
CA GLY A 607 -21.68 -3.51 -19.86
C GLY A 607 -21.16 -4.88 -19.42
N HIS A 608 -21.11 -5.83 -20.34
CA HIS A 608 -20.45 -7.12 -20.14
C HIS A 608 -18.96 -7.07 -20.50
N GLN A 609 -18.43 -5.89 -20.86
CA GLN A 609 -17.08 -5.68 -21.39
C GLN A 609 -16.88 -6.40 -22.72
N GLU A 610 -17.94 -6.42 -23.54
CA GLU A 610 -18.02 -7.14 -24.79
C GLU A 610 -18.33 -6.18 -25.95
N TRP A 611 -18.03 -6.59 -27.17
CA TRP A 611 -18.22 -5.74 -28.36
C TRP A 611 -19.69 -5.42 -28.67
N PHE A 612 -20.63 -6.14 -28.05
CA PHE A 612 -22.08 -5.98 -28.23
C PHE A 612 -22.77 -5.24 -27.07
N ASP A 613 -22.00 -4.60 -26.19
CA ASP A 613 -22.57 -3.73 -25.15
C ASP A 613 -23.35 -2.57 -25.74
N ILE A 614 -24.38 -2.11 -25.01
CA ILE A 614 -25.32 -1.08 -25.48
C ILE A 614 -25.41 0.11 -24.50
N PRO A 615 -25.80 1.30 -24.98
CA PRO A 615 -26.18 2.41 -24.11
C PRO A 615 -27.33 2.02 -23.18
N ILE A 616 -27.40 2.65 -22.00
CA ILE A 616 -28.44 2.40 -21.00
C ILE A 616 -29.14 3.70 -20.59
N GLU A 617 -30.42 3.57 -20.22
CA GLU A 617 -31.18 4.57 -19.48
C GLU A 617 -31.57 3.97 -18.14
N LEU A 618 -31.22 4.63 -17.04
CA LEU A 618 -31.52 4.23 -15.68
C LEU A 618 -32.42 5.26 -15.03
N GLU A 619 -33.53 4.83 -14.44
CA GLU A 619 -34.35 5.64 -13.56
C GLU A 619 -34.08 5.24 -12.11
N MET A 620 -33.69 6.19 -11.26
CA MET A 620 -33.31 5.90 -9.88
C MET A 620 -33.71 7.02 -8.92
N SER A 621 -33.75 6.70 -7.63
CA SER A 621 -34.02 7.62 -6.52
C SER A 621 -33.00 7.42 -5.40
N LEU A 622 -32.69 8.47 -4.63
CA LEU A 622 -31.75 8.36 -3.51
C LEU A 622 -32.27 7.43 -2.41
N LYS A 623 -33.60 7.36 -2.25
CA LYS A 623 -34.26 6.44 -1.32
C LYS A 623 -33.99 4.96 -1.62
N ASP A 624 -33.78 4.62 -2.89
CA ASP A 624 -33.59 3.23 -3.30
C ASP A 624 -32.13 2.77 -3.11
N LEU A 625 -31.22 3.70 -2.81
CA LEU A 625 -29.82 3.39 -2.55
C LEU A 625 -29.65 2.84 -1.13
N GLU A 626 -29.46 1.52 -1.01
CA GLU A 626 -29.22 0.82 0.26
C GLU A 626 -28.12 1.45 1.12
N VAL A 627 -27.08 2.00 0.48
CA VAL A 627 -25.97 2.71 1.14
C VAL A 627 -26.47 3.91 1.97
N LEU A 628 -27.56 4.55 1.56
CA LEU A 628 -28.16 5.70 2.23
C LEU A 628 -29.32 5.32 3.16
N SER A 629 -29.64 4.02 3.28
CA SER A 629 -30.82 3.55 4.02
C SER A 629 -30.76 3.88 5.52
N GLU A 630 -29.56 3.87 6.10
CA GLU A 630 -29.30 4.23 7.50
C GLU A 630 -29.05 5.73 7.71
N SER A 631 -28.90 6.51 6.64
CA SER A 631 -28.70 7.96 6.76
C SER A 631 -29.94 8.63 7.33
N THR A 632 -29.74 9.35 8.43
CA THR A 632 -30.77 10.16 9.08
C THR A 632 -30.90 11.54 8.44
N ARG A 633 -29.83 12.02 7.81
CA ARG A 633 -29.74 13.35 7.19
C ARG A 633 -30.50 13.41 5.86
N SER A 634 -30.69 12.27 5.21
CA SER A 634 -31.07 12.22 3.80
C SER A 634 -32.57 12.30 3.52
N LYS A 635 -33.41 11.80 4.44
CA LYS A 635 -34.83 11.48 4.17
C LYS A 635 -35.79 12.68 4.09
N ARG A 636 -35.35 13.92 4.33
CA ARG A 636 -36.22 15.12 4.36
C ARG A 636 -35.66 16.34 3.62
N MET A 637 -34.55 16.17 2.91
CA MET A 637 -33.85 17.29 2.27
C MET A 637 -34.11 17.34 0.76
N ASN A 638 -34.00 18.55 0.20
CA ASN A 638 -33.80 18.76 -1.22
C ASN A 638 -32.31 18.92 -1.50
N TYR A 639 -31.88 18.37 -2.62
CA TYR A 639 -30.50 18.35 -3.05
C TYR A 639 -30.35 19.10 -4.36
N ARG A 640 -29.42 20.07 -4.39
CA ARG A 640 -28.90 20.61 -5.64
C ARG A 640 -28.04 19.54 -6.30
N LEU A 641 -28.39 19.19 -7.53
CA LEU A 641 -27.69 18.20 -8.33
C LEU A 641 -26.71 18.90 -9.28
N ARG A 642 -25.44 18.50 -9.22
CA ARG A 642 -24.34 19.00 -10.06
C ARG A 642 -23.67 17.86 -10.79
N ASP A 643 -23.51 17.98 -12.11
CA ASP A 643 -22.66 17.09 -12.90
C ASP A 643 -21.21 17.55 -12.78
N VAL A 644 -20.37 16.73 -12.17
CA VAL A 644 -18.98 17.03 -11.82
C VAL A 644 -18.08 17.09 -13.06
N TRP A 645 -18.39 16.30 -14.09
CA TRP A 645 -17.62 16.29 -15.33
C TRP A 645 -17.97 17.47 -16.22
N ARG A 646 -19.26 17.83 -16.29
CA ARG A 646 -19.74 19.02 -17.04
C ARG A 646 -19.51 20.32 -16.27
N ARG A 647 -19.33 20.25 -14.95
CA ARG A 647 -19.25 21.39 -14.01
C ARG A 647 -20.49 22.27 -14.04
N GLU A 648 -21.65 21.65 -14.17
CA GLU A 648 -22.93 22.32 -14.34
C GLU A 648 -23.94 21.84 -13.29
N ASP A 649 -24.70 22.79 -12.75
CA ASP A 649 -25.87 22.47 -11.94
C ASP A 649 -26.99 22.01 -12.87
N VAL A 650 -27.45 20.78 -12.69
CA VAL A 650 -28.44 20.15 -13.57
C VAL A 650 -29.86 20.19 -13.02
N GLY A 651 -30.03 20.51 -11.73
CA GLY A 651 -31.35 20.71 -11.14
C GLY A 651 -31.39 20.56 -9.62
N VAL A 652 -32.60 20.34 -9.10
CA VAL A 652 -32.87 20.05 -7.69
C VAL A 652 -33.74 18.80 -7.63
N ILE A 653 -33.38 17.86 -6.76
CA ILE A 653 -34.16 16.64 -6.51
C ILE A 653 -34.45 16.51 -5.02
N SER A 654 -35.63 15.98 -4.66
CA SER A 654 -35.85 15.51 -3.28
C SER A 654 -35.30 14.09 -3.12
N PHE A 655 -35.11 13.65 -1.88
CA PHE A 655 -34.63 12.29 -1.59
C PHE A 655 -35.49 11.17 -2.20
N ASP A 656 -36.80 11.38 -2.29
CA ASP A 656 -37.74 10.42 -2.86
C ASP A 656 -37.91 10.58 -4.39
N SER A 657 -37.47 11.71 -4.95
CA SER A 657 -37.67 12.00 -6.37
C SER A 657 -36.87 11.04 -7.24
N LYS A 658 -37.52 10.54 -8.29
CA LYS A 658 -36.85 9.77 -9.33
C LYS A 658 -36.20 10.72 -10.34
N PHE A 659 -35.02 10.35 -10.81
CA PHE A 659 -34.32 11.01 -11.91
C PHE A 659 -33.76 9.98 -12.88
N LYS A 660 -33.52 10.42 -14.12
CA LYS A 660 -33.00 9.56 -15.19
C LYS A 660 -31.55 9.87 -15.49
N VAL A 661 -30.77 8.82 -15.73
CA VAL A 661 -29.39 8.88 -16.18
C VAL A 661 -29.30 8.12 -17.50
N GLN A 662 -28.82 8.78 -18.54
CA GLN A 662 -28.54 8.16 -19.84
C GLN A 662 -27.02 8.06 -20.01
N LEU A 663 -26.52 6.86 -20.27
CA LEU A 663 -25.09 6.59 -20.43
C LEU A 663 -24.82 5.86 -21.74
N ASN A 664 -23.79 6.31 -22.45
CA ASN A 664 -23.21 5.54 -23.55
C ASN A 664 -22.51 4.27 -23.03
N ILE A 665 -22.06 3.42 -23.95
CA ILE A 665 -21.29 2.22 -23.63
C ILE A 665 -20.00 2.61 -22.90
N HIS A 666 -19.74 1.98 -21.76
CA HIS A 666 -18.56 2.19 -20.91
C HIS A 666 -18.40 3.61 -20.33
N ASP A 667 -19.42 4.47 -20.48
CA ASP A 667 -19.42 5.82 -19.96
C ASP A 667 -19.95 5.88 -18.52
N CYS A 668 -19.80 7.04 -17.90
CA CYS A 668 -20.26 7.30 -16.55
C CYS A 668 -20.86 8.69 -16.40
N VAL A 669 -21.64 8.86 -15.34
CA VAL A 669 -21.95 10.17 -14.75
C VAL A 669 -21.37 10.21 -13.35
N LEU A 670 -20.89 11.38 -12.94
CA LEU A 670 -20.51 11.66 -11.57
C LEU A 670 -21.30 12.87 -11.10
N LEU A 671 -22.16 12.65 -10.12
CA LEU A 671 -23.08 13.64 -9.59
C LEU A 671 -22.68 14.00 -8.16
N LYS A 672 -22.63 15.30 -7.89
CA LYS A 672 -22.51 15.87 -6.54
C LYS A 672 -23.89 16.40 -6.11
N LEU A 673 -24.33 16.00 -4.93
CA LEU A 673 -25.59 16.37 -4.34
C LEU A 673 -25.33 17.14 -3.04
N SER A 674 -25.58 18.45 -3.07
CA SER A 674 -25.42 19.32 -1.90
C SER A 674 -26.78 19.69 -1.34
N ILE A 675 -26.89 19.70 -0.01
CA ILE A 675 -28.12 20.10 0.70
C ILE A 675 -28.45 21.56 0.31
N GLN A 676 -29.69 21.80 -0.08
CA GLN A 676 -30.18 23.13 -0.47
C GLN A 676 -30.65 23.97 0.72
#